data_AF-A0A2V2SAT2-F1
#
_entry.id   AF-A0A2V2SAT2-F1
#
_cell.length_a   1.000
_cell.length_b   1.000
_cell.length_c   1.000
_cell.angle_alpha   90.00
_cell.angle_beta   90.00
_cell.angle_gamma   90.00
#
_symmetry.space_group_name_H-M   'P 1'
#
loop_
_entity.id
_entity.type
_entity.pdbx_description
1 polymer ?
#
loop_
_entity_poly.entity_id
_entity_poly.type
_entity_poly.pdbx_seq_one_letter_code
_entity_poly.pdbx_strand_id
1 'polypeptide(L)'
;MKENRHHSDFPESGSFGRHAIVLLISVLVTTAVFWQLRRAQLSEFRSQFESEAAACTALIRQETDKSLLAVKSLGWFIDGTVSLDARSFQAFVAGCLPDRKELQALSWNPRVSASERLGFEQQARWQGLNQFQITEKGPDGPPVTAGAREAHYPVFYIAPLHGNETAVGFDVASEPVRRAALERARDTGQPAVTEPIRLVQQESESTGFLIFVPVYGERLPQAAIEQRRASLKGFAVGVYEAGAVVSAALRGVEPRGLGLTFLDRTAAVGRQEMYRWDHPLKANHFWKSILFPSPPKVTGTFGFAGRDWSVEVLAGPAYMERYCPISYWLVLPAGLLLGLLTTSSIGAVLRKEADEALRESQARYRAVVENSPDGIGVSIDNKVVYANPAAVRLAGARSAADLLGRSVAEFVHEDYRAEVERRRLKILETGLPSPVMESKLRRADGTIIVAESTGVPILYAGKPAVLNSFRDITEHKQAQRLLAGEKCVLEGIALRKPLPEVLCEICRFIDELSPGVMSSILLLDPDGTHLRPIAAPRLPEEWSRAITPLAIGPAVGSCGTAAWDKEQVIVSDIATDPRWTGYPEFCALALKSDLRACWSTPILSAEGAPLGTFAMYYQEPRSPSPGDLNVIRQVTHLASIAIEHHRAAEAVRRARDELEQRVQERTVELVQANQRLEELDRLKSQFLATMSHELRTPLNSIIGFTSILRKGFAGPVNEEQHKELGMVFGSAKHLLSLINDLLDLSRIEAGKVEIESEPFNFVEVIEEVVQNLTPLAGQKKLRLATELPGPAIEMVGDRKRSYQVLLNLANNAVKFTDRGEVKISAQAGPDQLRVCVADTGIGIKPEQMGMLFEAFRQLDGTARRVYEGTGLGLHLCRRLLTLMRGEIGVESEFGKGSRFTFTLPRHNNGQP
;
A
#
# COMPACT_ATOMS: atom_id res chain seq x y z
N MET A 1 11.74 73.41 40.46
CA MET A 1 10.33 73.16 40.05
C MET A 1 10.26 71.72 39.57
N LYS A 2 9.18 71.02 39.93
CA LYS A 2 8.98 69.57 39.81
C LYS A 2 9.32 69.00 38.44
N GLU A 3 10.08 67.91 38.40
CA GLU A 3 9.75 66.79 37.52
C GLU A 3 10.26 65.48 38.10
N ASN A 4 9.32 64.59 38.37
CA ASN A 4 9.44 63.40 39.17
C ASN A 4 8.90 62.26 38.31
N ARG A 5 9.71 61.22 38.13
CA ARG A 5 9.35 59.83 37.80
C ARG A 5 8.37 59.58 36.64
N HIS A 6 8.88 58.92 35.61
CA HIS A 6 8.33 57.64 35.17
C HIS A 6 9.42 56.75 34.57
N HIS A 7 9.86 55.77 35.37
CA HIS A 7 10.36 54.51 34.84
C HIS A 7 9.19 53.83 34.12
N SER A 8 9.23 53.78 32.79
CA SER A 8 8.39 52.88 32.02
C SER A 8 9.11 51.54 31.91
N ASP A 9 8.66 50.59 32.73
CA ASP A 9 8.81 49.16 32.47
C ASP A 9 8.32 48.88 31.05
N PHE A 10 9.22 48.51 30.16
CA PHE A 10 8.84 47.87 28.90
C PHE A 10 8.34 46.46 29.25
N PRO A 11 7.08 46.10 28.94
CA PRO A 11 6.56 44.79 29.27
C PRO A 11 7.25 43.72 28.43
N GLU A 12 7.44 42.55 29.03
CA GLU A 12 7.93 41.26 28.52
C GLU A 12 7.13 40.69 27.31
N SER A 13 6.79 41.53 26.34
CA SER A 13 6.00 41.22 25.15
C SER A 13 6.67 40.21 24.20
N GLY A 14 8.00 40.03 24.30
CA GLY A 14 8.73 39.05 23.51
C GLY A 14 8.53 37.59 23.96
N SER A 15 8.19 37.37 25.23
CA SER A 15 7.93 36.02 25.77
C SER A 15 6.55 35.54 25.33
N PHE A 16 5.51 36.36 25.50
CA PHE A 16 4.12 35.98 25.22
C PHE A 16 3.88 35.59 23.75
N GLY A 17 4.51 36.31 22.81
CA GLY A 17 4.40 36.02 21.37
C GLY A 17 4.99 34.66 20.98
N ARG A 18 6.07 34.20 21.63
CA ARG A 18 6.71 32.92 21.33
C ARG A 18 5.88 31.73 21.81
N HIS A 19 5.25 31.84 22.98
CA HIS A 19 4.35 30.81 23.51
C HIS A 19 3.09 30.65 22.63
N ALA A 20 2.54 31.75 22.11
CA ALA A 20 1.37 31.72 21.24
C ALA A 20 1.64 31.03 19.88
N ILE A 21 2.83 31.23 19.30
CA ILE A 21 3.22 30.62 18.02
C ILE A 21 3.35 29.10 18.15
N VAL A 22 3.99 28.61 19.22
CA VAL A 22 4.16 27.17 19.46
C VAL A 22 2.80 26.47 19.61
N LEU A 23 1.89 27.08 20.37
CA LEU A 23 0.53 26.56 20.54
C LEU A 23 -0.24 26.51 19.21
N LEU A 24 -0.16 27.57 18.41
CA LEU A 24 -0.81 27.65 17.10
C LEU A 24 -0.33 26.56 16.13
N ILE A 25 0.99 26.35 16.05
CA ILE A 25 1.59 25.30 15.22
C ILE A 25 1.12 23.92 15.69
N SER A 26 1.10 23.66 17.00
CA SER A 26 0.64 22.40 17.56
C SER A 26 -0.82 22.09 17.21
N VAL A 27 -1.70 23.10 17.27
CA VAL A 27 -3.12 22.96 16.89
C VAL A 27 -3.27 22.63 15.40
N LEU A 28 -2.53 23.34 14.53
CA LEU A 28 -2.57 23.13 13.08
C LEU A 28 -2.10 21.71 12.71
N VAL A 29 -0.97 21.26 13.25
CA VAL A 29 -0.44 19.92 13.01
C VAL A 29 -1.42 18.85 13.50
N THR A 30 -1.95 19.00 14.72
CA THR A 30 -2.91 18.04 15.30
C THR A 30 -4.17 17.92 14.45
N THR A 31 -4.68 19.06 13.96
CA THR A 31 -5.88 19.09 13.10
C THR A 31 -5.64 18.44 11.74
N ALA A 32 -4.48 18.69 11.13
CA ALA A 32 -4.09 18.09 9.85
C ALA A 32 -3.94 16.57 9.96
N VAL A 33 -3.24 16.07 10.99
CA VAL A 33 -3.09 14.63 11.26
C VAL A 33 -4.44 13.97 11.47
N PHE A 34 -5.33 14.59 12.26
CA PHE A 34 -6.68 14.10 12.47
C PHE A 34 -7.48 13.95 11.16
N TRP A 35 -7.46 14.97 10.30
CA TRP A 35 -8.17 14.92 9.02
C TRP A 35 -7.63 13.85 8.07
N GLN A 36 -6.30 13.67 8.04
CA GLN A 36 -5.67 12.64 7.20
C GLN A 36 -6.03 11.23 7.68
N LEU A 37 -5.93 10.96 8.98
CA LEU A 37 -6.31 9.68 9.57
C LEU A 37 -7.81 9.38 9.34
N ARG A 38 -8.67 10.38 9.57
CA ARG A 38 -10.11 10.25 9.31
C ARG A 38 -10.39 9.88 7.85
N ARG A 39 -9.74 10.54 6.90
CA ARG A 39 -9.94 10.27 5.45
C ARG A 39 -9.51 8.85 5.07
N ALA A 40 -8.36 8.40 5.57
CA ALA A 40 -7.87 7.04 5.32
C ALA A 40 -8.84 5.98 5.85
N GLN A 41 -9.30 6.16 7.10
CA GLN A 41 -10.22 5.23 7.75
C GLN A 41 -11.59 5.15 7.07
N LEU A 42 -12.17 6.29 6.68
CA LEU A 42 -13.44 6.29 5.93
C LEU A 42 -13.32 5.62 4.57
N SER A 43 -12.16 5.70 3.92
CA SER A 43 -11.91 5.04 2.64
C SER A 43 -11.82 3.52 2.80
N GLU A 44 -11.08 3.06 3.82
CA GLU A 44 -10.94 1.65 4.15
C GLU A 44 -12.27 1.02 4.53
N PHE A 45 -13.04 1.68 5.41
CA PHE A 45 -14.39 1.28 5.78
C PHE A 45 -15.30 1.12 4.56
N ARG A 46 -15.32 2.10 3.63
CA ARG A 46 -16.17 2.04 2.43
C ARG A 46 -15.79 0.87 1.52
N SER A 47 -14.49 0.70 1.27
CA SER A 47 -13.98 -0.38 0.43
C SER A 47 -14.34 -1.76 0.99
N GLN A 48 -14.15 -1.96 2.30
CA GLN A 48 -14.48 -3.21 2.97
C GLN A 48 -15.99 -3.49 2.93
N PHE A 49 -16.80 -2.47 3.24
CA PHE A 49 -18.25 -2.59 3.23
C PHE A 49 -18.81 -2.90 1.84
N GLU A 50 -18.32 -2.23 0.80
CA GLU A 50 -18.71 -2.49 -0.59
C GLU A 50 -18.34 -3.92 -1.03
N SER A 51 -17.15 -4.39 -0.65
CA SER A 51 -16.68 -5.74 -0.95
C SER A 51 -17.55 -6.81 -0.28
N GLU A 52 -17.85 -6.68 1.00
CA GLU A 52 -18.68 -7.64 1.74
C GLU A 52 -20.15 -7.61 1.26
N ALA A 53 -20.69 -6.43 0.96
CA ALA A 53 -22.03 -6.31 0.39
C ALA A 53 -22.14 -6.96 -1.01
N ALA A 54 -21.11 -6.81 -1.84
CA ALA A 54 -21.03 -7.48 -3.13
C ALA A 54 -20.95 -9.01 -2.97
N ALA A 55 -20.21 -9.51 -1.96
CA ALA A 55 -20.14 -10.93 -1.64
C ALA A 55 -21.51 -11.51 -1.24
N CYS A 56 -22.26 -10.83 -0.36
CA CYS A 56 -23.63 -11.26 -0.02
C CYS A 56 -24.55 -11.35 -1.24
N THR A 57 -24.48 -10.36 -2.14
CA THR A 57 -25.27 -10.37 -3.39
C THR A 57 -24.88 -11.55 -4.28
N ALA A 58 -23.58 -11.81 -4.42
CA ALA A 58 -23.06 -12.92 -5.23
C ALA A 58 -23.48 -14.29 -4.67
N LEU A 59 -23.44 -14.47 -3.36
CA LEU A 59 -23.87 -15.71 -2.69
C LEU A 59 -25.36 -15.99 -2.92
N ILE A 60 -26.22 -14.99 -2.74
CA ILE A 60 -27.68 -15.14 -2.99
C ILE A 60 -27.92 -15.49 -4.46
N ARG A 61 -27.26 -14.78 -5.39
CA ARG A 61 -27.36 -15.09 -6.83
C ARG A 61 -26.97 -16.54 -7.11
N GLN A 62 -25.82 -16.97 -6.60
CA GLN A 62 -25.33 -18.34 -6.77
C GLN A 62 -26.33 -19.38 -6.24
N GLU A 63 -26.95 -19.13 -5.09
CA GLU A 63 -27.93 -20.05 -4.51
C GLU A 63 -29.24 -20.10 -5.31
N THR A 64 -29.67 -18.97 -5.86
CA THR A 64 -30.85 -18.92 -6.75
C THR A 64 -30.58 -19.66 -8.08
N ASP A 65 -29.36 -19.59 -8.62
CA ASP A 65 -28.97 -20.33 -9.83
C ASP A 65 -28.94 -21.86 -9.58
N LYS A 66 -28.41 -22.30 -8.43
CA LYS A 66 -28.46 -23.72 -8.00
C LYS A 66 -29.89 -24.21 -7.82
N SER A 67 -30.78 -23.34 -7.32
CA SER A 67 -32.20 -23.62 -7.16
C SER A 67 -32.87 -23.83 -8.53
N LEU A 68 -32.64 -22.93 -9.49
CA LEU A 68 -33.15 -23.08 -10.85
C LEU A 68 -32.71 -24.39 -11.52
N LEU A 69 -31.46 -24.82 -11.28
CA LEU A 69 -30.94 -26.07 -11.84
C LEU A 69 -31.73 -27.30 -11.39
N ALA A 70 -32.24 -27.34 -10.15
CA ALA A 70 -33.05 -28.46 -9.66
C ALA A 70 -34.36 -28.59 -10.47
N VAL A 71 -35.03 -27.46 -10.73
CA VAL A 71 -36.29 -27.45 -11.51
C VAL A 71 -36.04 -27.80 -12.98
N LYS A 72 -34.94 -27.31 -13.57
CA LYS A 72 -34.54 -27.70 -14.93
C LYS A 72 -34.26 -29.20 -15.04
N SER A 73 -33.59 -29.76 -14.04
CA SER A 73 -33.30 -31.20 -13.98
C SER A 73 -34.57 -32.02 -13.96
N LEU A 74 -35.60 -31.58 -13.23
CA LEU A 74 -36.93 -32.19 -13.25
C LEU A 74 -37.57 -32.08 -14.64
N GLY A 75 -37.50 -30.91 -15.28
CA GLY A 75 -38.02 -30.72 -16.64
C GLY A 75 -37.39 -31.68 -17.65
N TRP A 76 -36.06 -31.84 -17.62
CA TRP A 76 -35.34 -32.77 -18.48
C TRP A 76 -35.68 -34.23 -18.18
N PHE A 77 -35.84 -34.59 -16.91
CA PHE A 77 -36.26 -35.93 -16.51
C PHE A 77 -37.65 -36.27 -17.06
N ILE A 78 -38.60 -35.34 -16.96
CA ILE A 78 -39.96 -35.54 -17.45
C ILE A 78 -39.99 -35.61 -18.98
N ASP A 79 -39.22 -34.78 -19.67
CA ASP A 79 -39.15 -34.81 -21.13
C ASP A 79 -38.58 -36.13 -21.68
N GLY A 80 -37.56 -36.68 -21.00
CA GLY A 80 -36.90 -37.93 -21.37
C GLY A 80 -37.66 -39.21 -20.98
N THR A 81 -38.76 -39.11 -20.23
CA THR A 81 -39.49 -40.27 -19.71
C THR A 81 -40.76 -40.53 -20.53
N VAL A 82 -40.93 -41.75 -21.06
CA VAL A 82 -42.09 -42.13 -21.90
C VAL A 82 -43.40 -42.15 -21.11
N SER A 83 -43.36 -42.62 -19.86
CA SER A 83 -44.51 -42.63 -18.94
C SER A 83 -44.06 -42.27 -17.53
N LEU A 84 -44.54 -41.13 -17.00
CA LEU A 84 -44.23 -40.69 -15.65
C LEU A 84 -45.22 -41.34 -14.66
N ASP A 85 -44.70 -42.05 -13.66
CA ASP A 85 -45.49 -42.57 -12.54
C ASP A 85 -45.08 -41.92 -11.20
N ALA A 86 -45.91 -42.06 -10.19
CA ALA A 86 -45.67 -41.43 -8.88
C ALA A 86 -44.36 -41.92 -8.21
N ARG A 87 -43.96 -43.17 -8.41
CA ARG A 87 -42.77 -43.75 -7.76
C ARG A 87 -41.48 -43.21 -8.38
N SER A 88 -41.41 -43.17 -9.70
CA SER A 88 -40.29 -42.62 -10.48
C SER A 88 -40.13 -41.13 -10.24
N PHE A 89 -41.23 -40.37 -10.18
CA PHE A 89 -41.22 -38.96 -9.79
C PHE A 89 -40.68 -38.77 -8.37
N GLN A 90 -41.22 -39.50 -7.39
CA GLN A 90 -40.79 -39.39 -5.99
C GLN A 90 -39.33 -39.81 -5.81
N ALA A 91 -38.87 -40.87 -6.49
CA ALA A 91 -37.49 -41.33 -6.44
C ALA A 91 -36.52 -40.29 -7.04
N PHE A 92 -36.88 -39.65 -8.15
CA PHE A 92 -36.07 -38.57 -8.73
C PHE A 92 -35.97 -37.39 -7.75
N VAL A 93 -37.11 -36.92 -7.25
CA VAL A 93 -37.18 -35.78 -6.34
C VAL A 93 -36.47 -36.07 -5.02
N ALA A 94 -36.60 -37.27 -4.45
CA ALA A 94 -35.86 -37.71 -3.28
C ALA A 94 -34.34 -37.82 -3.50
N GLY A 95 -33.86 -37.99 -4.73
CA GLY A 95 -32.44 -37.91 -5.08
C GLY A 95 -31.94 -36.47 -5.23
N CYS A 96 -32.83 -35.50 -5.46
CA CYS A 96 -32.49 -34.08 -5.64
C CYS A 96 -32.65 -33.24 -4.36
N LEU A 97 -33.49 -33.68 -3.41
CA LEU A 97 -33.93 -32.91 -2.24
C LEU A 97 -33.16 -33.03 -0.91
N PRO A 98 -32.40 -34.09 -0.57
CA PRO A 98 -32.24 -34.49 0.84
C PRO A 98 -31.52 -33.47 1.74
N ASP A 99 -30.83 -32.47 1.17
CA ASP A 99 -30.12 -31.42 1.92
C ASP A 99 -30.58 -29.97 1.63
N ARG A 100 -31.69 -29.77 0.90
CA ARG A 100 -32.14 -28.44 0.42
C ARG A 100 -33.38 -27.93 1.14
N LYS A 101 -33.20 -27.16 2.21
CA LYS A 101 -34.30 -26.62 3.03
C LYS A 101 -35.04 -25.45 2.36
N GLU A 102 -34.39 -24.82 1.38
CA GLU A 102 -34.92 -23.70 0.61
C GLU A 102 -35.94 -24.11 -0.46
N LEU A 103 -35.92 -25.39 -0.86
CA LEU A 103 -36.83 -25.98 -1.84
C LEU A 103 -37.94 -26.73 -1.10
N GLN A 104 -39.10 -26.10 -1.00
CA GLN A 104 -40.25 -26.64 -0.24
C GLN A 104 -40.92 -27.82 -0.95
N ALA A 105 -41.01 -27.75 -2.27
CA ALA A 105 -41.54 -28.83 -3.09
C ALA A 105 -41.12 -28.71 -4.55
N LEU A 106 -41.07 -29.86 -5.23
CA LEU A 106 -41.04 -29.97 -6.67
C LEU A 106 -42.36 -30.58 -7.17
N SER A 107 -42.91 -30.04 -8.25
CA SER A 107 -44.16 -30.54 -8.83
C SER A 107 -44.14 -30.63 -10.35
N TRP A 108 -44.95 -31.55 -10.87
CA TRP A 108 -45.28 -31.68 -12.28
C TRP A 108 -46.69 -31.18 -12.53
N ASN A 109 -46.84 -30.20 -13.44
CA ASN A 109 -48.12 -29.56 -13.74
C ASN A 109 -48.41 -29.76 -15.25
N PRO A 110 -49.04 -30.87 -15.65
CA PRO A 110 -49.33 -31.16 -17.06
C PRO A 110 -50.35 -30.17 -17.63
N ARG A 111 -50.27 -29.92 -18.94
CA ARG A 111 -51.31 -29.21 -19.68
C ARG A 111 -52.48 -30.17 -19.93
N VAL A 112 -53.66 -29.80 -19.45
CA VAL A 112 -54.90 -30.57 -19.65
C VAL A 112 -55.90 -29.69 -20.38
N SER A 113 -56.23 -30.01 -21.63
CA SER A 113 -57.23 -29.25 -22.37
C SER A 113 -58.65 -29.49 -21.82
N ALA A 114 -59.58 -28.57 -22.12
CA ALA A 114 -60.98 -28.71 -21.73
C ALA A 114 -61.59 -30.07 -22.14
N SER A 115 -61.24 -30.58 -23.33
CA SER A 115 -61.73 -31.87 -23.83
C SER A 115 -61.10 -33.09 -23.14
N GLU A 116 -59.90 -32.95 -22.59
CA GLU A 116 -59.15 -34.05 -21.94
C GLU A 116 -59.47 -34.18 -20.45
N ARG A 117 -60.03 -33.13 -19.82
CA ARG A 117 -60.23 -33.03 -18.36
C ARG A 117 -60.89 -34.26 -17.72
N LEU A 118 -62.04 -34.70 -18.25
CA LEU A 118 -62.78 -35.83 -17.67
C LEU A 118 -61.97 -37.14 -17.73
N GLY A 119 -61.28 -37.39 -18.84
CA GLY A 119 -60.42 -38.56 -19.00
C GLY A 119 -59.20 -38.50 -18.09
N PHE A 120 -58.60 -37.32 -17.97
CA PHE A 120 -57.45 -37.08 -17.10
C PHE A 120 -57.78 -37.28 -15.62
N GLU A 121 -58.89 -36.72 -15.13
CA GLU A 121 -59.33 -36.91 -13.74
C GLU A 121 -59.64 -38.39 -13.43
N GLN A 122 -60.20 -39.13 -14.38
CA GLN A 122 -60.39 -40.58 -14.21
C GLN A 122 -59.03 -41.30 -14.17
N GLN A 123 -58.13 -41.03 -15.12
CA GLN A 123 -56.79 -41.64 -15.17
C GLN A 123 -56.00 -41.39 -13.88
N ALA A 124 -56.05 -40.18 -13.33
CA ALA A 124 -55.42 -39.82 -12.07
C ALA A 124 -55.90 -40.73 -10.92
N ARG A 125 -57.22 -40.96 -10.83
CA ARG A 125 -57.82 -41.84 -9.82
C ARG A 125 -57.36 -43.30 -9.99
N TRP A 126 -57.27 -43.78 -11.24
CA TRP A 126 -56.73 -45.13 -11.53
C TRP A 126 -55.26 -45.30 -11.16
N GLN A 127 -54.46 -44.23 -11.17
CA GLN A 127 -53.05 -44.24 -10.78
C GLN A 127 -52.82 -44.10 -9.27
N GLY A 128 -53.88 -44.13 -8.45
CA GLY A 128 -53.79 -44.10 -6.99
C GLY A 128 -54.00 -42.73 -6.34
N LEU A 129 -54.31 -41.68 -7.12
CA LEU A 129 -54.74 -40.38 -6.58
C LEU A 129 -56.26 -40.40 -6.31
N ASN A 130 -56.66 -41.11 -5.24
CA ASN A 130 -58.08 -41.25 -4.86
C ASN A 130 -58.72 -39.86 -4.65
N GLN A 131 -59.90 -39.64 -5.24
CA GLN A 131 -60.64 -38.36 -5.23
C GLN A 131 -59.99 -37.19 -5.98
N PHE A 132 -59.02 -37.43 -6.87
CA PHE A 132 -58.44 -36.36 -7.70
C PHE A 132 -59.51 -35.61 -8.52
N GLN A 133 -59.47 -34.28 -8.44
CA GLN A 133 -60.28 -33.35 -9.21
C GLN A 133 -59.49 -32.07 -9.46
N ILE A 134 -59.67 -31.43 -10.62
CA ILE A 134 -59.05 -30.12 -10.87
C ILE A 134 -59.82 -29.06 -10.08
N THR A 135 -59.11 -28.39 -9.16
CA THR A 135 -59.68 -27.41 -8.21
C THR A 135 -59.08 -26.01 -8.40
N GLU A 136 -59.76 -24.99 -7.89
CA GLU A 136 -59.28 -23.62 -7.79
C GLU A 136 -59.65 -23.01 -6.44
N LYS A 137 -59.07 -21.86 -6.09
CA LYS A 137 -59.33 -21.20 -4.81
C LYS A 137 -60.79 -20.71 -4.74
N GLY A 138 -61.55 -21.17 -3.75
CA GLY A 138 -62.93 -20.75 -3.52
C GLY A 138 -63.04 -19.34 -2.91
N PRO A 139 -64.22 -18.70 -2.97
CA PRO A 139 -64.47 -17.37 -2.41
C PRO A 139 -64.18 -17.28 -0.90
N ASP A 140 -64.46 -18.36 -0.17
CA ASP A 140 -64.35 -18.44 1.30
C ASP A 140 -63.04 -19.13 1.77
N GLY A 141 -62.10 -19.43 0.85
CA GLY A 141 -60.82 -20.05 1.17
C GLY A 141 -60.62 -21.52 0.74
N PRO A 142 -61.57 -22.47 0.95
CA PRO A 142 -61.35 -23.86 0.57
C PRO A 142 -61.39 -24.05 -0.95
N PRO A 143 -60.68 -25.07 -1.49
CA PRO A 143 -60.66 -25.33 -2.92
C PRO A 143 -62.03 -25.78 -3.43
N VAL A 144 -62.48 -25.16 -4.53
CA VAL A 144 -63.72 -25.49 -5.26
C VAL A 144 -63.37 -26.12 -6.60
N THR A 145 -64.34 -26.74 -7.27
CA THR A 145 -64.12 -27.29 -8.62
C THR A 145 -63.75 -26.17 -9.59
N ALA A 146 -62.65 -26.35 -10.35
CA ALA A 146 -62.19 -25.33 -11.28
C ALA A 146 -63.22 -25.03 -12.38
N GLY A 147 -63.49 -23.75 -12.64
CA GLY A 147 -64.35 -23.30 -13.75
C GLY A 147 -63.82 -23.72 -15.13
N ALA A 148 -64.62 -23.54 -16.19
CA ALA A 148 -64.22 -23.93 -17.55
C ALA A 148 -63.12 -23.00 -18.11
N ARG A 149 -61.99 -23.57 -18.56
CA ARG A 149 -60.88 -22.87 -19.25
C ARG A 149 -60.40 -23.67 -20.46
N GLU A 150 -59.74 -23.00 -21.40
CA GLU A 150 -59.15 -23.63 -22.60
C GLU A 150 -58.15 -24.74 -22.23
N ALA A 151 -57.30 -24.48 -21.24
CA ALA A 151 -56.38 -25.43 -20.66
C ALA A 151 -56.24 -25.21 -19.15
N HIS A 152 -56.10 -26.30 -18.43
CA HIS A 152 -55.83 -26.37 -17.00
C HIS A 152 -54.40 -26.86 -16.77
N TYR A 153 -53.81 -26.43 -15.66
CA TYR A 153 -52.47 -26.85 -15.24
C TYR A 153 -52.54 -27.36 -13.79
N PRO A 154 -53.22 -28.50 -13.55
CA PRO A 154 -53.35 -29.04 -12.20
C PRO A 154 -51.98 -29.50 -11.68
N VAL A 155 -51.73 -29.32 -10.39
CA VAL A 155 -50.61 -30.01 -9.73
C VAL A 155 -50.90 -31.51 -9.71
N PHE A 156 -50.21 -32.28 -10.57
CA PHE A 156 -50.46 -33.71 -10.73
C PHE A 156 -49.62 -34.56 -9.79
N TYR A 157 -48.31 -34.31 -9.77
CA TYR A 157 -47.40 -34.87 -8.77
C TYR A 157 -46.69 -33.76 -8.02
N ILE A 158 -46.51 -33.93 -6.72
CA ILE A 158 -45.75 -33.03 -5.84
C ILE A 158 -44.96 -33.85 -4.82
N ALA A 159 -43.71 -33.48 -4.59
CA ALA A 159 -42.86 -34.13 -3.61
C ALA A 159 -41.99 -33.08 -2.86
N PRO A 160 -41.86 -33.19 -1.52
CA PRO A 160 -42.48 -34.20 -0.65
C PRO A 160 -44.02 -34.04 -0.59
N LEU A 161 -44.75 -35.16 -0.53
CA LEU A 161 -46.23 -35.12 -0.49
C LEU A 161 -46.74 -34.62 0.86
N HIS A 162 -46.03 -34.94 1.94
CA HIS A 162 -46.39 -34.51 3.29
C HIS A 162 -46.34 -32.98 3.40
N GLY A 163 -47.44 -32.36 3.86
CA GLY A 163 -47.60 -30.90 3.94
C GLY A 163 -47.98 -30.22 2.62
N ASN A 164 -48.06 -30.97 1.52
CA ASN A 164 -48.39 -30.49 0.18
C ASN A 164 -49.67 -31.14 -0.39
N GLU A 165 -50.41 -31.89 0.41
CA GLU A 165 -51.56 -32.70 -0.03
C GLU A 165 -52.68 -31.83 -0.63
N THR A 166 -52.90 -30.65 -0.07
CA THR A 166 -53.90 -29.68 -0.53
C THR A 166 -53.56 -29.03 -1.87
N ALA A 167 -52.29 -29.10 -2.30
CA ALA A 167 -51.87 -28.58 -3.59
C ALA A 167 -52.26 -29.54 -4.74
N VAL A 168 -52.40 -30.84 -4.47
CA VAL A 168 -52.73 -31.84 -5.50
C VAL A 168 -54.09 -31.51 -6.14
N GLY A 169 -54.12 -31.42 -7.46
CA GLY A 169 -55.31 -31.04 -8.23
C GLY A 169 -55.53 -29.53 -8.37
N PHE A 170 -54.81 -28.69 -7.63
CA PHE A 170 -54.95 -27.23 -7.73
C PHE A 170 -54.49 -26.73 -9.11
N ASP A 171 -55.36 -26.03 -9.83
CA ASP A 171 -55.07 -25.41 -11.12
C ASP A 171 -54.22 -24.15 -10.92
N VAL A 172 -52.91 -24.24 -11.15
CA VAL A 172 -52.00 -23.12 -10.90
C VAL A 172 -52.32 -21.89 -11.77
N ALA A 173 -53.00 -22.07 -12.90
CA ALA A 173 -53.40 -20.97 -13.78
C ALA A 173 -54.67 -20.22 -13.30
N SER A 174 -55.37 -20.69 -12.27
CA SER A 174 -56.52 -19.96 -11.71
C SER A 174 -56.09 -18.67 -10.99
N GLU A 175 -54.86 -18.61 -10.49
CA GLU A 175 -54.29 -17.47 -9.76
C GLU A 175 -53.56 -16.50 -10.72
N PRO A 176 -53.89 -15.18 -10.73
CA PRO A 176 -53.33 -14.24 -11.70
C PRO A 176 -51.80 -14.16 -11.71
N VAL A 177 -51.16 -14.15 -10.54
CA VAL A 177 -49.69 -14.05 -10.41
C VAL A 177 -48.99 -15.30 -10.96
N ARG A 178 -49.53 -16.48 -10.67
CA ARG A 178 -49.00 -17.76 -11.14
C ARG A 178 -49.21 -17.92 -12.65
N ARG A 179 -50.41 -17.57 -13.13
CA ARG A 179 -50.77 -17.57 -14.55
C ARG A 179 -49.83 -16.69 -15.37
N ALA A 180 -49.53 -15.47 -14.91
CA ALA A 180 -48.62 -14.57 -15.63
C ALA A 180 -47.19 -15.13 -15.76
N ALA A 181 -46.67 -15.78 -14.72
CA ALA A 181 -45.36 -16.43 -14.78
C ALA A 181 -45.36 -17.63 -15.74
N LEU A 182 -46.39 -18.47 -15.65
CA LEU A 182 -46.58 -19.65 -16.49
C LEU A 182 -46.72 -19.26 -17.98
N GLU A 183 -47.51 -18.25 -18.31
CA GLU A 183 -47.69 -17.74 -19.67
C GLU A 183 -46.37 -17.20 -20.24
N ARG A 184 -45.59 -16.46 -19.43
CA ARG A 184 -44.24 -16.00 -19.83
C ARG A 184 -43.31 -17.18 -20.10
N ALA A 185 -43.29 -18.19 -19.23
CA ALA A 185 -42.46 -19.38 -19.43
C ALA A 185 -42.83 -20.10 -20.74
N ARG A 186 -44.13 -20.32 -20.97
CA ARG A 186 -44.66 -20.95 -22.19
C ARG A 186 -44.26 -20.21 -23.46
N ASP A 187 -44.49 -18.90 -23.49
CA ASP A 187 -44.38 -18.11 -24.72
C ASP A 187 -42.91 -17.81 -25.04
N THR A 188 -42.05 -17.65 -24.02
CA THR A 188 -40.60 -17.44 -24.21
C THR A 188 -39.81 -18.73 -24.42
N GLY A 189 -40.31 -19.86 -23.91
CA GLY A 189 -39.55 -21.12 -23.85
C GLY A 189 -38.42 -21.12 -22.82
N GLN A 190 -38.38 -20.10 -21.95
CA GLN A 190 -37.38 -19.97 -20.89
C GLN A 190 -38.05 -20.12 -19.52
N PRO A 191 -37.29 -20.45 -18.45
CA PRO A 191 -37.83 -20.46 -17.11
C PRO A 191 -38.35 -19.09 -16.69
N ALA A 192 -39.46 -19.05 -15.96
CA ALA A 192 -40.03 -17.82 -15.43
C ALA A 192 -40.39 -17.93 -13.94
N VAL A 193 -40.16 -16.86 -13.19
CA VAL A 193 -40.47 -16.79 -11.75
C VAL A 193 -41.74 -15.96 -11.51
N THR A 194 -42.49 -16.28 -10.46
CA THR A 194 -43.63 -15.48 -10.01
C THR A 194 -43.19 -14.18 -9.34
N GLU A 195 -44.12 -13.24 -9.17
CA GLU A 195 -43.97 -12.22 -8.12
C GLU A 195 -43.92 -12.91 -6.74
N PRO A 196 -43.51 -12.20 -5.68
CA PRO A 196 -43.59 -12.73 -4.32
C PRO A 196 -45.04 -13.15 -3.99
N ILE A 197 -45.21 -14.41 -3.58
CA ILE A 197 -46.50 -14.99 -3.19
C ILE A 197 -46.47 -15.41 -1.72
N ARG A 198 -47.65 -15.40 -1.09
CA ARG A 198 -47.80 -16.06 0.21
C ARG A 198 -47.94 -17.56 -0.01
N LEU A 199 -47.09 -18.34 0.67
CA LEU A 199 -47.21 -19.79 0.68
C LEU A 199 -48.35 -20.19 1.63
N VAL A 200 -49.23 -21.07 1.19
CA VAL A 200 -50.41 -21.51 1.96
C VAL A 200 -50.04 -22.54 3.05
N GLN A 201 -48.76 -22.91 3.13
CA GLN A 201 -48.27 -24.12 3.79
C GLN A 201 -47.75 -23.89 5.22
N GLN A 202 -47.84 -22.68 5.78
CA GLN A 202 -47.32 -22.38 7.13
C GLN A 202 -48.26 -21.46 7.93
N GLU A 203 -48.26 -21.65 9.26
CA GLU A 203 -48.90 -20.75 10.23
C GLU A 203 -48.23 -19.36 10.31
N SER A 204 -47.03 -19.21 9.72
CA SER A 204 -46.34 -17.93 9.58
C SER A 204 -46.52 -17.34 8.18
N GLU A 205 -46.67 -16.01 8.08
CA GLU A 205 -46.74 -15.25 6.81
C GLU A 205 -45.39 -15.26 6.04
N SER A 206 -44.89 -16.43 5.61
CA SER A 206 -43.64 -16.53 4.85
C SER A 206 -43.86 -16.23 3.36
N THR A 207 -43.00 -15.38 2.81
CA THR A 207 -43.01 -14.99 1.41
C THR A 207 -42.19 -15.98 0.58
N GLY A 208 -42.80 -16.54 -0.46
CA GLY A 208 -42.17 -17.47 -1.38
C GLY A 208 -42.30 -17.07 -2.84
N PHE A 209 -41.73 -17.87 -3.73
CA PHE A 209 -41.87 -17.71 -5.17
C PHE A 209 -41.86 -19.09 -5.86
N LEU A 210 -42.50 -19.16 -7.03
CA LEU A 210 -42.50 -20.36 -7.87
C LEU A 210 -41.64 -20.14 -9.10
N ILE A 211 -40.91 -21.19 -9.48
CA ILE A 211 -40.16 -21.24 -10.74
C ILE A 211 -40.87 -22.20 -11.69
N PHE A 212 -41.30 -21.71 -12.84
CA PHE A 212 -41.89 -22.53 -13.91
C PHE A 212 -40.85 -22.81 -15.00
N VAL A 213 -40.63 -24.09 -15.30
CA VAL A 213 -39.82 -24.53 -16.44
C VAL A 213 -40.74 -25.25 -17.43
N PRO A 214 -40.89 -24.74 -18.67
CA PRO A 214 -41.77 -25.35 -19.68
C PRO A 214 -41.15 -26.64 -20.21
N VAL A 215 -41.99 -27.67 -20.41
CA VAL A 215 -41.59 -28.96 -21.00
C VAL A 215 -42.38 -29.16 -22.31
N TYR A 216 -41.67 -29.42 -23.41
CA TYR A 216 -42.24 -29.55 -24.75
C TYR A 216 -42.14 -31.00 -25.24
N GLY A 217 -43.02 -31.43 -26.15
CA GLY A 217 -43.07 -32.84 -26.58
C GLY A 217 -42.05 -33.29 -27.62
N GLU A 218 -41.41 -32.35 -28.33
CA GLU A 218 -40.39 -32.57 -29.36
C GLU A 218 -39.31 -31.47 -29.25
N ARG A 219 -38.19 -31.59 -30.00
CA ARG A 219 -37.11 -30.56 -30.03
C ARG A 219 -37.72 -29.16 -30.17
N LEU A 220 -37.42 -28.29 -29.21
CA LEU A 220 -37.84 -26.88 -29.11
C LEU A 220 -38.21 -26.25 -30.48
N PRO A 221 -39.51 -26.01 -30.76
CA PRO A 221 -39.94 -25.40 -32.03
C PRO A 221 -39.29 -24.02 -32.21
N GLN A 222 -38.62 -23.81 -33.35
CA GLN A 222 -38.02 -22.52 -33.68
C GLN A 222 -39.10 -21.46 -34.00
N ALA A 223 -39.00 -20.34 -33.29
CA ALA A 223 -39.58 -18.99 -33.50
C ALA A 223 -41.07 -18.68 -33.20
N ALA A 224 -42.07 -19.48 -33.58
CA ALA A 224 -43.48 -19.03 -33.43
C ALA A 224 -44.12 -19.36 -32.06
N ILE A 225 -44.70 -18.35 -31.37
CA ILE A 225 -45.38 -18.50 -30.07
C ILE A 225 -46.51 -19.55 -30.16
N GLU A 226 -47.29 -19.55 -31.23
CA GLU A 226 -48.36 -20.51 -31.52
C GLU A 226 -47.88 -21.97 -31.47
N GLN A 227 -46.74 -22.28 -32.08
CA GLN A 227 -46.17 -23.63 -32.09
C GLN A 227 -45.69 -24.06 -30.70
N ARG A 228 -45.13 -23.14 -29.90
CA ARG A 228 -44.76 -23.43 -28.50
C ARG A 228 -45.98 -23.72 -27.65
N ARG A 229 -47.07 -22.97 -27.84
CA ARG A 229 -48.33 -23.20 -27.12
C ARG A 229 -48.92 -24.58 -27.45
N ALA A 230 -48.91 -24.98 -28.72
CA ALA A 230 -49.42 -26.27 -29.17
C ALA A 230 -48.55 -27.46 -28.68
N SER A 231 -47.23 -27.29 -28.62
CA SER A 231 -46.28 -28.36 -28.28
C SER A 231 -46.02 -28.53 -26.78
N LEU A 232 -46.65 -27.72 -25.93
CA LEU A 232 -46.42 -27.72 -24.49
C LEU A 232 -47.07 -28.95 -23.83
N LYS A 233 -46.26 -29.79 -23.17
CA LYS A 233 -46.73 -30.91 -22.34
C LYS A 233 -47.15 -30.45 -20.94
N GLY A 234 -46.48 -29.43 -20.39
CA GLY A 234 -46.73 -28.94 -19.04
C GLY A 234 -45.52 -28.19 -18.46
N PHE A 235 -45.49 -28.07 -17.14
CA PHE A 235 -44.41 -27.38 -16.41
C PHE A 235 -43.82 -28.24 -15.29
N ALA A 236 -42.50 -28.28 -15.24
CA ALA A 236 -41.79 -28.62 -14.02
C ALA A 236 -41.74 -27.37 -13.14
N VAL A 237 -42.14 -27.49 -11.88
CA VAL A 237 -42.30 -26.34 -10.97
C VAL A 237 -41.55 -26.56 -9.68
N GLY A 238 -40.78 -25.57 -9.25
CA GLY A 238 -40.18 -25.52 -7.91
C GLY A 238 -40.83 -24.48 -7.02
N VAL A 239 -41.09 -24.85 -5.77
CA VAL A 239 -41.67 -24.01 -4.72
C VAL A 239 -40.56 -23.60 -3.77
N TYR A 240 -40.30 -22.30 -3.66
CA TYR A 240 -39.20 -21.76 -2.83
C TYR A 240 -39.73 -20.81 -1.78
N GLU A 241 -39.09 -20.86 -0.61
CA GLU A 241 -39.26 -19.86 0.44
C GLU A 241 -38.09 -18.87 0.39
N ALA A 242 -38.38 -17.57 0.24
CA ALA A 242 -37.34 -16.58 0.01
C ALA A 242 -36.37 -16.46 1.21
N GLY A 243 -36.89 -16.53 2.44
CA GLY A 243 -36.07 -16.49 3.65
C GLY A 243 -35.13 -17.68 3.79
N ALA A 244 -35.61 -18.88 3.42
CA ALA A 244 -34.79 -20.07 3.41
C ALA A 244 -33.68 -20.01 2.35
N VAL A 245 -33.95 -19.44 1.17
CA VAL A 245 -32.92 -19.19 0.13
C VAL A 245 -31.82 -18.28 0.65
N VAL A 246 -32.18 -17.15 1.27
CA VAL A 246 -31.19 -16.21 1.85
C VAL A 246 -30.41 -16.89 2.98
N SER A 247 -31.08 -17.64 3.84
CA SER A 247 -30.45 -18.39 4.95
C SER A 247 -29.50 -19.48 4.45
N ALA A 248 -29.84 -20.16 3.36
CA ALA A 248 -28.99 -21.17 2.73
C ALA A 248 -27.76 -20.52 2.07
N ALA A 249 -27.96 -19.41 1.36
CA ALA A 249 -26.88 -18.67 0.70
C ALA A 249 -25.83 -18.14 1.68
N LEU A 250 -26.26 -17.74 2.88
CA LEU A 250 -25.40 -17.16 3.92
C LEU A 250 -24.94 -18.18 4.97
N ARG A 251 -25.22 -19.48 4.76
CA ARG A 251 -24.79 -20.54 5.68
C ARG A 251 -23.25 -20.63 5.69
N GLY A 252 -22.64 -20.39 6.85
CA GLY A 252 -21.18 -20.37 7.02
C GLY A 252 -20.53 -18.98 6.90
N VAL A 253 -21.29 -17.97 6.46
CA VAL A 253 -20.88 -16.56 6.41
C VAL A 253 -21.83 -15.79 7.31
N GLU A 254 -21.63 -15.83 8.64
CA GLU A 254 -22.42 -14.98 9.53
C GLU A 254 -22.19 -13.52 9.14
N PRO A 255 -23.21 -12.77 8.67
CA PRO A 255 -23.07 -11.35 8.36
C PRO A 255 -23.03 -10.58 9.69
N ARG A 256 -21.90 -10.66 10.41
CA ARG A 256 -21.76 -10.11 11.76
C ARG A 256 -21.94 -8.59 11.73
N GLY A 257 -23.13 -8.14 12.12
CA GLY A 257 -23.49 -6.73 12.20
C GLY A 257 -23.99 -6.10 10.90
N LEU A 258 -24.26 -6.88 9.85
CA LEU A 258 -24.89 -6.39 8.62
C LEU A 258 -26.41 -6.63 8.65
N GLY A 259 -27.18 -5.68 8.11
CA GLY A 259 -28.60 -5.86 7.80
C GLY A 259 -28.78 -6.16 6.32
N LEU A 260 -29.74 -7.00 5.95
CA LEU A 260 -29.96 -7.39 4.56
C LEU A 260 -31.46 -7.40 4.20
N THR A 261 -31.80 -6.82 3.05
CA THR A 261 -33.15 -6.87 2.49
C THR A 261 -33.10 -7.39 1.05
N PHE A 262 -33.82 -8.48 0.78
CA PHE A 262 -33.94 -9.09 -0.54
C PHE A 262 -35.25 -8.68 -1.20
N LEU A 263 -35.16 -8.10 -2.40
CA LEU A 263 -36.24 -7.40 -3.07
C LEU A 263 -36.38 -7.85 -4.53
N ASP A 264 -37.62 -7.87 -5.01
CA ASP A 264 -38.00 -7.96 -6.41
C ASP A 264 -38.41 -6.58 -6.93
N ARG A 265 -37.54 -5.97 -7.75
CA ARG A 265 -37.73 -4.62 -8.29
C ARG A 265 -38.83 -4.55 -9.34
N THR A 266 -39.16 -5.68 -9.96
CA THR A 266 -40.19 -5.80 -10.99
C THR A 266 -41.58 -6.11 -10.42
N ALA A 267 -41.71 -6.33 -9.11
CA ALA A 267 -43.00 -6.59 -8.46
C ALA A 267 -43.78 -5.28 -8.24
N ALA A 268 -45.11 -5.41 -8.10
CA ALA A 268 -45.98 -4.29 -7.80
C ALA A 268 -45.56 -3.57 -6.49
N VAL A 269 -45.73 -2.24 -6.46
CA VAL A 269 -45.41 -1.41 -5.30
C VAL A 269 -46.12 -1.95 -4.06
N GLY A 270 -45.37 -2.14 -2.96
CA GLY A 270 -45.87 -2.76 -1.73
C GLY A 270 -45.75 -4.28 -1.65
N ARG A 271 -45.30 -4.96 -2.73
CA ARG A 271 -45.03 -6.41 -2.77
C ARG A 271 -43.60 -6.76 -3.20
N GLN A 272 -42.69 -5.80 -3.13
CA GLN A 272 -41.31 -5.95 -3.60
C GLN A 272 -40.44 -6.73 -2.60
N GLU A 273 -40.74 -6.68 -1.31
CA GLU A 273 -39.95 -7.37 -0.29
C GLU A 273 -40.17 -8.87 -0.32
N MET A 274 -39.10 -9.61 -0.63
CA MET A 274 -39.07 -11.06 -0.57
C MET A 274 -38.66 -11.55 0.82
N TYR A 275 -37.64 -10.92 1.41
CA TYR A 275 -37.16 -11.28 2.73
C TYR A 275 -36.37 -10.13 3.36
N ARG A 276 -36.43 -10.02 4.69
CA ARG A 276 -35.61 -9.09 5.47
C ARG A 276 -34.91 -9.84 6.60
N TRP A 277 -33.60 -9.66 6.66
CA TRP A 277 -32.73 -10.12 7.73
C TRP A 277 -32.34 -8.90 8.57
N ASP A 278 -33.10 -8.68 9.65
CA ASP A 278 -32.78 -7.63 10.63
C ASP A 278 -31.95 -8.20 11.79
N HIS A 279 -30.78 -7.61 12.03
CA HIS A 279 -30.09 -7.74 13.31
C HIS A 279 -30.56 -6.59 14.21
N PRO A 280 -31.01 -6.84 15.46
CA PRO A 280 -31.56 -5.78 16.30
C PRO A 280 -30.56 -4.63 16.49
N LEU A 281 -30.99 -3.43 16.08
CA LEU A 281 -30.27 -2.16 16.24
C LEU A 281 -30.23 -1.77 17.73
N LYS A 282 -29.37 -2.41 18.53
CA LYS A 282 -29.05 -1.91 19.87
C LYS A 282 -27.60 -1.46 19.92
N ALA A 283 -27.35 -0.21 19.56
CA ALA A 283 -26.24 0.56 20.12
C ALA A 283 -26.55 2.06 20.02
N ASN A 284 -26.94 2.64 21.15
CA ASN A 284 -27.24 4.07 21.29
C ASN A 284 -25.92 4.81 21.53
N HIS A 285 -25.28 5.33 20.47
CA HIS A 285 -24.04 6.10 20.60
C HIS A 285 -24.14 7.43 19.82
N PHE A 286 -24.16 8.54 20.56
CA PHE A 286 -24.33 9.92 20.06
C PHE A 286 -23.35 10.33 18.95
N TRP A 287 -22.11 9.79 18.95
CA TRP A 287 -21.12 10.12 17.93
C TRP A 287 -21.40 9.46 16.55
N LYS A 288 -22.20 8.38 16.51
CA LYS A 288 -22.54 7.66 15.27
C LYS A 288 -23.44 8.50 14.36
N SER A 289 -24.37 9.28 14.92
CA SER A 289 -25.25 10.19 14.16
C SER A 289 -24.52 11.41 13.60
N ILE A 290 -23.39 11.80 14.20
CA ILE A 290 -22.52 12.88 13.69
C ILE A 290 -21.74 12.42 12.44
N LEU A 291 -21.33 11.15 12.38
CA LEU A 291 -20.56 10.59 11.27
C LEU A 291 -21.42 10.12 10.09
N PHE A 292 -22.57 9.52 10.39
CA PHE A 292 -23.48 8.97 9.38
C PHE A 292 -24.92 9.33 9.75
N PRO A 293 -25.53 10.32 9.08
CA PRO A 293 -26.94 10.68 9.30
C PRO A 293 -27.89 9.52 9.02
N SER A 294 -27.50 8.65 8.09
CA SER A 294 -28.16 7.39 7.77
C SER A 294 -27.10 6.28 7.66
N PRO A 295 -27.41 5.04 8.07
CA PRO A 295 -26.47 3.93 7.93
C PRO A 295 -26.06 3.74 6.47
N PRO A 296 -24.76 3.54 6.18
CA PRO A 296 -24.29 3.22 4.84
C PRO A 296 -25.05 2.05 4.23
N LYS A 297 -25.48 2.21 2.98
CA LYS A 297 -26.26 1.22 2.23
C LYS A 297 -25.61 0.97 0.89
N VAL A 298 -25.45 -0.30 0.53
CA VAL A 298 -25.02 -0.76 -0.80
C VAL A 298 -26.12 -1.65 -1.36
N THR A 299 -26.46 -1.45 -2.63
CA THR A 299 -27.49 -2.24 -3.33
C THR A 299 -26.86 -2.99 -4.49
N GLY A 300 -26.85 -4.32 -4.40
CA GLY A 300 -26.49 -5.18 -5.52
C GLY A 300 -27.72 -5.61 -6.30
N THR A 301 -27.62 -5.76 -7.63
CA THR A 301 -28.73 -6.16 -8.50
C THR A 301 -28.35 -7.32 -9.41
N PHE A 302 -29.31 -8.19 -9.72
CA PHE A 302 -29.13 -9.26 -10.71
C PHE A 302 -30.47 -9.71 -11.31
N GLY A 303 -30.45 -10.15 -12.56
CA GLY A 303 -31.62 -10.71 -13.23
C GLY A 303 -31.76 -12.21 -12.95
N PHE A 304 -32.99 -12.67 -12.69
CA PHE A 304 -33.30 -14.07 -12.44
C PHE A 304 -34.64 -14.47 -13.07
N ALA A 305 -34.60 -15.42 -14.02
CA ALA A 305 -35.76 -16.00 -14.72
C ALA A 305 -36.86 -14.98 -15.09
N GLY A 306 -36.45 -13.90 -15.76
CA GLY A 306 -37.34 -12.85 -16.28
C GLY A 306 -37.81 -11.82 -15.25
N ARG A 307 -37.13 -11.69 -14.11
CA ARG A 307 -37.37 -10.67 -13.07
C ARG A 307 -36.06 -10.03 -12.64
N ASP A 308 -36.11 -8.77 -12.20
CA ASP A 308 -34.93 -8.06 -11.68
C ASP A 308 -34.96 -8.02 -10.16
N TRP A 309 -33.97 -8.63 -9.54
CA TRP A 309 -33.84 -8.72 -8.10
C TRP A 309 -32.74 -7.82 -7.58
N SER A 310 -32.87 -7.41 -6.32
CA SER A 310 -31.85 -6.63 -5.62
C SER A 310 -31.68 -7.06 -4.18
N VAL A 311 -30.45 -6.96 -3.70
CA VAL A 311 -30.06 -7.20 -2.32
C VAL A 311 -29.55 -5.87 -1.77
N GLU A 312 -30.23 -5.33 -0.78
CA GLU A 312 -29.79 -4.14 -0.05
C GLU A 312 -29.07 -4.58 1.22
N VAL A 313 -27.81 -4.17 1.35
CA VAL A 313 -26.98 -4.44 2.52
C VAL A 313 -26.73 -3.14 3.27
N LEU A 314 -26.96 -3.18 4.58
CA LEU A 314 -26.87 -2.05 5.49
C LEU A 314 -25.76 -2.32 6.52
N ALA A 315 -24.89 -1.33 6.74
CA ALA A 315 -23.92 -1.39 7.82
C ALA A 315 -24.63 -1.16 9.17
N GLY A 316 -24.77 -2.22 9.97
CA GLY A 316 -25.36 -2.14 11.29
C GLY A 316 -24.40 -1.58 12.35
N PRO A 317 -24.89 -1.28 13.57
CA PRO A 317 -24.10 -0.59 14.59
C PRO A 317 -22.87 -1.36 15.07
N ALA A 318 -22.94 -2.69 15.12
CA ALA A 318 -21.82 -3.57 15.49
C ALA A 318 -20.75 -3.61 14.39
N TYR A 319 -21.17 -3.58 13.13
CA TYR A 319 -20.27 -3.50 11.98
C TYR A 319 -19.48 -2.18 12.00
N MET A 320 -20.18 -1.07 12.21
CA MET A 320 -19.57 0.25 12.31
C MET A 320 -18.60 0.37 13.50
N GLU A 321 -18.88 -0.32 14.61
CA GLU A 321 -17.99 -0.29 15.79
C GLU A 321 -16.66 -1.00 15.55
N ARG A 322 -16.70 -2.10 14.79
CA ARG A 322 -15.51 -2.86 14.42
C ARG A 322 -14.58 -2.07 13.49
N TYR A 323 -15.14 -1.33 12.54
CA TYR A 323 -14.38 -0.70 11.45
C TYR A 323 -14.24 0.83 11.58
N CYS A 324 -14.99 1.48 12.47
CA CYS A 324 -14.87 2.91 12.80
C CYS A 324 -14.74 3.12 14.32
N PRO A 325 -13.64 2.68 14.96
CA PRO A 325 -13.44 2.82 16.41
C PRO A 325 -13.24 4.29 16.83
N ILE A 326 -13.58 4.59 18.08
CA ILE A 326 -13.51 5.96 18.62
C ILE A 326 -12.07 6.44 18.88
N SER A 327 -11.09 5.52 18.90
CA SER A 327 -9.69 5.77 19.25
C SER A 327 -9.04 6.87 18.41
N TYR A 328 -9.41 7.01 17.13
CA TYR A 328 -8.86 8.07 16.27
C TYR A 328 -9.27 9.48 16.69
N TRP A 329 -10.39 9.64 17.39
CA TRP A 329 -10.80 10.92 17.96
C TRP A 329 -9.94 11.35 19.15
N LEU A 330 -9.16 10.44 19.75
CA LEU A 330 -8.22 10.76 20.83
C LEU A 330 -6.97 11.53 20.35
N VAL A 331 -6.73 11.57 19.03
CA VAL A 331 -5.61 12.35 18.45
C VAL A 331 -5.75 13.84 18.73
N LEU A 332 -6.98 14.38 18.68
CA LEU A 332 -7.25 15.79 18.97
C LEU A 332 -6.92 16.19 20.42
N PRO A 333 -7.47 15.55 21.47
CA PRO A 333 -7.14 15.90 22.85
C PRO A 333 -5.68 15.58 23.22
N ALA A 334 -5.08 14.52 22.67
CA ALA A 334 -3.67 14.19 22.94
C ALA A 334 -2.70 15.23 22.35
N GLY A 335 -2.95 15.69 21.11
CA GLY A 335 -2.13 16.72 20.48
C GLY A 335 -2.24 18.10 21.14
N LEU A 336 -3.43 18.44 21.66
CA LEU A 336 -3.62 19.66 22.46
C LEU A 336 -2.86 19.62 23.79
N LEU A 337 -2.86 18.48 24.49
CA LEU A 337 -2.13 18.29 25.74
C LEU A 337 -0.61 18.44 25.54
N LEU A 338 -0.07 17.82 24.48
CA LEU A 338 1.35 17.90 24.15
C LEU A 338 1.80 19.34 23.88
N GLY A 339 0.98 20.12 23.15
CA GLY A 339 1.25 21.54 22.88
C GLY A 339 1.28 22.42 24.13
N LEU A 340 0.47 22.11 25.15
CA LEU A 340 0.49 22.83 26.43
C LEU A 340 1.74 22.51 27.27
N LEU A 341 2.17 21.24 27.29
CA LEU A 341 3.35 20.80 28.05
C LEU A 341 4.66 21.38 27.51
N THR A 342 4.80 21.45 26.18
CA THR A 342 5.98 22.06 25.52
C THR A 342 6.07 23.55 25.81
N THR A 343 4.92 24.24 25.79
CA THR A 343 4.81 25.67 26.12
C THR A 343 5.21 25.95 27.59
N SER A 344 4.82 25.10 28.54
CA SER A 344 5.15 25.24 29.96
C SER A 344 6.64 25.01 30.26
N SER A 345 7.26 24.03 29.61
CA SER A 345 8.66 23.65 29.85
C SER A 345 9.66 24.74 29.45
N ILE A 346 9.35 25.49 28.38
CA ILE A 346 10.18 26.60 27.88
C ILE A 346 10.18 27.78 28.87
N GLY A 347 9.08 28.02 29.60
CA GLY A 347 8.98 29.12 30.56
C GLY A 347 9.77 28.93 31.86
N ALA A 348 9.99 27.68 32.29
CA ALA A 348 10.67 27.38 33.55
C ALA A 348 12.19 27.60 33.50
N VAL A 349 12.80 27.41 32.33
CA VAL A 349 14.26 27.56 32.13
C VAL A 349 14.70 29.02 32.21
N LEU A 350 13.88 29.95 31.70
CA LEU A 350 14.19 31.37 31.60
C LEU A 350 14.21 32.10 32.96
N ARG A 351 13.58 31.54 34.00
CA ARG A 351 13.43 32.19 35.31
C ARG A 351 14.64 31.97 36.24
N LYS A 352 15.44 30.94 35.98
CA LYS A 352 16.55 30.53 36.83
C LYS A 352 17.85 31.30 36.55
N GLU A 353 17.93 31.97 35.39
CA GLU A 353 19.13 32.70 34.95
C GLU A 353 19.28 34.11 35.56
N ALA A 354 18.24 34.65 36.22
CA ALA A 354 18.22 36.05 36.65
C ALA A 354 18.91 36.34 38.01
N ASP A 355 18.86 35.41 38.98
CA ASP A 355 19.33 35.67 40.36
C ASP A 355 20.84 35.36 40.56
N GLU A 356 21.41 34.43 39.80
CA GLU A 356 22.85 34.12 39.81
C GLU A 356 23.69 35.32 39.27
N ALA A 357 23.09 36.11 38.36
CA ALA A 357 23.74 37.18 37.63
C ALA A 357 24.19 38.36 38.51
N LEU A 358 23.53 38.66 39.63
CA LEU A 358 23.76 39.90 40.39
C LEU A 358 25.01 39.85 41.29
N ARG A 359 25.33 38.70 41.89
CA ARG A 359 26.56 38.52 42.71
C ARG A 359 27.81 38.37 41.86
N GLU A 360 27.67 37.72 40.71
CA GLU A 360 28.75 37.60 39.73
C GLU A 360 29.08 38.96 39.10
N SER A 361 28.06 39.80 38.86
CA SER A 361 28.18 41.14 38.26
C SER A 361 29.22 42.05 38.94
N GLN A 362 29.26 42.14 40.28
CA GLN A 362 30.16 43.07 40.98
C GLN A 362 31.64 42.66 40.98
N ALA A 363 31.95 41.36 41.10
CA ALA A 363 33.31 40.85 40.96
C ALA A 363 33.76 40.87 39.48
N ARG A 364 32.82 40.57 38.57
CA ARG A 364 33.00 40.64 37.12
C ARG A 364 33.36 42.06 36.68
N TYR A 365 32.69 43.12 37.15
CA TYR A 365 32.99 44.49 36.71
C TYR A 365 34.42 44.95 37.01
N ARG A 366 34.96 44.68 38.21
CA ARG A 366 36.35 45.07 38.55
C ARG A 366 37.37 44.26 37.75
N ALA A 367 37.13 42.97 37.55
CA ALA A 367 37.97 42.13 36.69
C ALA A 367 37.91 42.55 35.22
N VAL A 368 36.73 42.97 34.73
CA VAL A 368 36.51 43.44 33.35
C VAL A 368 37.25 44.74 33.08
N VAL A 369 37.25 45.72 34.00
CA VAL A 369 37.92 47.01 33.75
C VAL A 369 39.45 46.88 33.75
N GLU A 370 40.02 46.14 34.72
CA GLU A 370 41.47 46.01 34.87
C GLU A 370 42.11 45.07 33.84
N ASN A 371 41.41 44.01 33.43
CA ASN A 371 41.87 43.09 32.37
C ASN A 371 41.31 43.42 30.98
N SER A 372 40.62 44.55 30.83
CA SER A 372 40.12 44.98 29.53
C SER A 372 41.28 45.09 28.54
N PRO A 373 41.16 44.55 27.31
CA PRO A 373 42.12 44.83 26.25
C PRO A 373 42.02 46.29 25.76
N ASP A 374 40.90 46.96 26.04
CA ASP A 374 40.65 48.35 25.65
C ASP A 374 41.19 49.31 26.70
N GLY A 375 41.74 50.42 26.23
CA GLY A 375 42.17 51.51 27.07
C GLY A 375 40.96 52.21 27.68
N ILE A 376 40.80 52.11 28.99
CA ILE A 376 39.75 52.79 29.76
C ILE A 376 40.41 53.87 30.59
N GLY A 377 39.97 55.11 30.44
CA GLY A 377 40.42 56.23 31.25
C GLY A 377 39.27 57.15 31.66
N VAL A 378 39.29 57.63 32.90
CA VAL A 378 38.35 58.67 33.36
C VAL A 378 39.06 60.01 33.33
N SER A 379 38.38 61.05 32.86
CA SER A 379 38.91 62.41 32.83
C SER A 379 37.97 63.40 33.52
N ILE A 380 38.54 64.32 34.30
CA ILE A 380 37.86 65.46 34.93
C ILE A 380 38.55 66.72 34.43
N ASP A 381 37.79 67.72 33.97
CA ASP A 381 38.33 68.98 33.45
C ASP A 381 39.45 68.79 32.39
N ASN A 382 39.20 67.86 31.46
CA ASN A 382 40.12 67.46 30.38
C ASN A 382 41.43 66.78 30.84
N LYS A 383 41.58 66.46 32.13
CA LYS A 383 42.74 65.77 32.70
C LYS A 383 42.40 64.34 33.06
N VAL A 384 43.27 63.39 32.73
CA VAL A 384 43.07 61.96 33.07
C VAL A 384 43.22 61.76 34.58
N VAL A 385 42.22 61.20 35.25
CA VAL A 385 42.19 60.92 36.70
C VAL A 385 42.18 59.44 37.04
N TYR A 386 41.90 58.59 36.05
CA TYR A 386 42.04 57.13 36.14
C TYR A 386 42.43 56.60 34.77
N ALA A 387 43.26 55.56 34.74
CA ALA A 387 43.61 54.82 33.52
C ALA A 387 43.86 53.36 33.89
N ASN A 388 43.22 52.43 33.19
CA ASN A 388 43.44 51.00 33.36
C ASN A 388 44.78 50.57 32.70
N PRO A 389 45.28 49.34 32.97
CA PRO A 389 46.55 48.87 32.42
C PRO A 389 46.61 48.88 30.88
N ALA A 390 45.51 48.63 30.19
CA ALA A 390 45.46 48.70 28.73
C ALA A 390 45.61 50.13 28.20
N ALA A 391 45.04 51.13 28.86
CA ALA A 391 45.20 52.54 28.47
C ALA A 391 46.67 52.96 28.53
N VAL A 392 47.41 52.46 29.52
CA VAL A 392 48.87 52.67 29.65
C VAL A 392 49.62 52.06 28.46
N ARG A 393 49.33 50.78 28.12
CA ARG A 393 49.98 50.10 26.98
C ARG A 393 49.66 50.76 25.65
N LEU A 394 48.38 51.03 25.37
CA LEU A 394 47.91 51.56 24.08
C LEU A 394 48.34 53.01 23.86
N ALA A 395 48.48 53.80 24.93
CA ALA A 395 49.05 55.15 24.86
C ALA A 395 50.58 55.15 24.73
N GLY A 396 51.26 54.00 24.84
CA GLY A 396 52.72 53.89 24.82
C GLY A 396 53.40 54.43 26.08
N ALA A 397 52.67 54.55 27.20
CA ALA A 397 53.19 55.07 28.48
C ALA A 397 53.88 53.95 29.31
N ARG A 398 54.79 54.33 30.21
CA ARG A 398 55.52 53.35 31.06
C ARG A 398 54.74 52.98 32.32
N SER A 399 53.89 53.88 32.81
CA SER A 399 53.00 53.63 33.94
C SER A 399 51.74 54.52 33.87
N ALA A 400 50.72 54.19 34.67
CA ALA A 400 49.53 55.05 34.79
C ALA A 400 49.89 56.48 35.25
N ALA A 401 50.95 56.66 36.04
CA ALA A 401 51.41 57.98 36.47
C ALA A 401 51.86 58.88 35.32
N ASP A 402 52.29 58.32 34.18
CA ASP A 402 52.64 59.09 32.97
C ASP A 402 51.41 59.63 32.22
N LEU A 403 50.22 59.10 32.52
CA LEU A 403 48.94 59.52 31.94
C LEU A 403 48.14 60.43 32.87
N LEU A 404 48.18 60.16 34.19
CA LEU A 404 47.41 60.89 35.19
C LEU A 404 47.80 62.38 35.23
N GLY A 405 46.80 63.26 35.25
CA GLY A 405 46.95 64.72 35.30
C GLY A 405 47.23 65.39 33.95
N ARG A 406 47.57 64.63 32.89
CA ARG A 406 47.81 65.15 31.54
C ARG A 406 46.52 65.41 30.78
N SER A 407 46.59 66.31 29.81
CA SER A 407 45.44 66.64 28.97
C SER A 407 45.16 65.53 27.97
N VAL A 408 43.89 65.15 27.80
CA VAL A 408 43.48 64.13 26.81
C VAL A 408 43.90 64.53 25.39
N ALA A 409 43.94 65.83 25.09
CA ALA A 409 44.34 66.36 23.77
C ALA A 409 45.80 66.04 23.39
N GLU A 410 46.66 65.75 24.35
CA GLU A 410 48.06 65.39 24.10
C GLU A 410 48.20 64.02 23.42
N PHE A 411 47.21 63.14 23.58
CA PHE A 411 47.20 61.78 23.05
C PHE A 411 46.42 61.62 21.74
N VAL A 412 45.88 62.72 21.20
CA VAL A 412 45.09 62.74 19.96
C VAL A 412 45.87 63.44 18.85
N HIS A 413 45.82 62.87 17.64
CA HIS A 413 46.42 63.47 16.44
C HIS A 413 45.83 64.86 16.15
N GLU A 414 46.64 65.77 15.63
CA GLU A 414 46.29 67.18 15.43
C GLU A 414 44.98 67.37 14.65
N ASP A 415 44.78 66.60 13.57
CA ASP A 415 43.55 66.61 12.76
C ASP A 415 42.25 66.31 13.54
N TYR A 416 42.34 65.59 14.67
CA TYR A 416 41.19 65.12 15.44
C TYR A 416 41.00 65.86 16.77
N ARG A 417 41.95 66.71 17.20
CA ARG A 417 41.90 67.39 18.52
C ARG A 417 40.67 68.29 18.68
N ALA A 418 40.35 69.07 17.66
CA ALA A 418 39.20 69.99 17.69
C ALA A 418 37.87 69.24 17.77
N GLU A 419 37.77 68.10 17.10
CA GLU A 419 36.58 67.25 17.11
C GLU A 419 36.41 66.53 18.45
N VAL A 420 37.49 65.97 19.00
CA VAL A 420 37.47 65.31 20.33
C VAL A 420 37.12 66.31 21.44
N GLU A 421 37.61 67.54 21.40
CA GLU A 421 37.27 68.56 22.40
C GLU A 421 35.81 69.01 22.29
N ARG A 422 35.31 69.24 21.06
CA ARG A 422 33.89 69.56 20.81
C ARG A 422 32.99 68.44 21.34
N ARG A 423 33.40 67.18 21.10
CA ARG A 423 32.71 65.99 21.58
C ARG A 423 32.67 65.94 23.11
N ARG A 424 33.78 66.20 23.78
CA ARG A 424 33.89 66.24 25.25
C ARG A 424 32.95 67.26 25.88
N LEU A 425 32.93 68.49 25.35
CA LEU A 425 32.04 69.56 25.83
C LEU A 425 30.58 69.17 25.67
N LYS A 426 30.21 68.60 24.52
CA LYS A 426 28.85 68.12 24.25
C LYS A 426 28.42 67.01 25.20
N ILE A 427 29.30 66.06 25.54
CA ILE A 427 29.01 65.00 26.52
C ILE A 427 28.66 65.62 27.89
N LEU A 428 29.43 66.60 28.33
CA LEU A 428 29.25 67.24 29.64
C LEU A 428 28.02 68.17 29.68
N GLU A 429 27.71 68.85 28.58
CA GLU A 429 26.54 69.73 28.47
C GLU A 429 25.23 68.94 28.37
N THR A 430 25.22 67.90 27.54
CA THR A 430 24.00 67.12 27.27
C THR A 430 23.75 65.99 28.26
N GLY A 431 24.78 65.56 29.00
CA GLY A 431 24.70 64.40 29.89
C GLY A 431 24.50 63.07 29.15
N LEU A 432 24.75 63.03 27.84
CA LEU A 432 24.57 61.84 27.01
C LEU A 432 25.91 61.24 26.55
N PRO A 433 26.00 59.91 26.41
CA PRO A 433 27.09 59.24 25.72
C PRO A 433 27.33 59.83 24.33
N SER A 434 28.59 59.98 23.96
CA SER A 434 28.88 60.31 22.57
C SER A 434 28.91 59.07 21.70
N PRO A 435 28.38 59.13 20.47
CA PRO A 435 28.52 58.04 19.50
C PRO A 435 29.97 57.66 19.32
N VAL A 436 30.22 56.38 19.11
CA VAL A 436 31.54 55.83 18.79
C VAL A 436 32.19 56.62 17.65
N MET A 437 33.47 56.95 17.80
CA MET A 437 34.20 57.75 16.82
C MET A 437 35.57 57.13 16.56
N GLU A 438 35.87 56.95 15.28
CA GLU A 438 37.20 56.60 14.83
C GLU A 438 38.09 57.85 14.84
N SER A 439 39.24 57.74 15.50
CA SER A 439 40.19 58.84 15.63
C SER A 439 41.61 58.31 15.56
N LYS A 440 42.54 59.15 15.09
CA LYS A 440 43.96 58.83 15.16
C LYS A 440 44.51 59.24 16.52
N LEU A 441 45.04 58.28 17.26
CA LEU A 441 45.74 58.54 18.52
C LEU A 441 47.24 58.61 18.27
N ARG A 442 47.90 59.53 18.98
CA ARG A 442 49.36 59.66 19.00
C ARG A 442 49.88 59.03 20.29
N ARG A 443 50.65 57.95 20.16
CA ARG A 443 51.31 57.29 21.29
C ARG A 443 52.46 58.15 21.81
N ALA A 444 52.91 57.89 23.04
CA ALA A 444 54.00 58.62 23.69
C ALA A 444 55.36 58.46 22.98
N ASP A 445 55.52 57.42 22.15
CA ASP A 445 56.69 57.18 21.29
C ASP A 445 56.61 57.89 19.91
N GLY A 446 55.51 58.59 19.63
CA GLY A 446 55.25 59.30 18.37
C GLY A 446 54.52 58.49 17.29
N THR A 447 54.29 57.19 17.50
CA THR A 447 53.54 56.36 16.53
C THR A 447 52.05 56.71 16.51
N ILE A 448 51.41 56.53 15.35
CA ILE A 448 49.99 56.81 15.15
C ILE A 448 49.23 55.50 15.01
N ILE A 449 48.15 55.36 15.77
CA ILE A 449 47.22 54.23 15.65
C ILE A 449 45.81 54.70 15.32
N VAL A 450 45.05 53.83 14.64
CA VAL A 450 43.62 54.05 14.46
C VAL A 450 42.91 53.47 15.65
N ALA A 451 42.29 54.34 16.46
CA ALA A 451 41.53 53.90 17.60
C ALA A 451 40.06 54.29 17.46
N GLU A 452 39.21 53.33 17.76
CA GLU A 452 37.79 53.58 17.97
C GLU A 452 37.59 54.02 19.42
N SER A 453 36.97 55.18 19.64
CA SER A 453 36.85 55.80 20.97
C SER A 453 35.41 56.16 21.32
N THR A 454 35.02 55.90 22.57
CA THR A 454 33.71 56.24 23.13
C THR A 454 33.85 56.96 24.46
N GLY A 455 33.15 58.10 24.60
CA GLY A 455 33.11 58.87 25.83
C GLY A 455 31.70 58.86 26.42
N VAL A 456 31.59 58.54 27.72
CA VAL A 456 30.32 58.58 28.46
C VAL A 456 30.43 59.49 29.68
N PRO A 457 29.39 60.30 29.98
CA PRO A 457 29.38 61.11 31.18
C PRO A 457 29.12 60.20 32.37
N ILE A 458 29.96 60.32 33.40
CA ILE A 458 29.81 59.60 34.66
C ILE A 458 29.97 60.55 35.83
N LEU A 459 29.44 60.16 36.98
CA LEU A 459 29.81 60.76 38.25
C LEU A 459 30.99 59.96 38.82
N TYR A 460 32.16 60.59 38.94
CA TYR A 460 33.34 59.97 39.50
C TYR A 460 33.76 60.73 40.76
N ALA A 461 33.74 60.05 41.92
CA ALA A 461 34.00 60.66 43.23
C ALA A 461 33.17 61.94 43.49
N GLY A 462 31.89 61.95 43.09
CA GLY A 462 30.97 63.09 43.27
C GLY A 462 31.15 64.23 42.28
N LYS A 463 32.06 64.13 41.30
CA LYS A 463 32.30 65.15 40.27
C LYS A 463 31.84 64.68 38.89
N PRO A 464 31.33 65.58 38.03
CA PRO A 464 31.11 65.28 36.62
C PRO A 464 32.43 64.90 35.95
N ALA A 465 32.49 63.73 35.32
CA ALA A 465 33.66 63.22 34.64
C ALA A 465 33.26 62.56 33.31
N VAL A 466 34.23 62.35 32.43
CA VAL A 466 34.04 61.59 31.19
C VAL A 466 34.85 60.31 31.28
N LEU A 467 34.19 59.15 31.23
CA LEU A 467 34.84 57.86 31.04
C LEU A 467 35.02 57.64 29.55
N ASN A 468 36.27 57.54 29.12
CA ASN A 468 36.68 57.26 27.77
C ASN A 468 37.14 55.80 27.68
N SER A 469 36.64 55.09 26.68
CA SER A 469 37.18 53.80 26.25
C SER A 469 37.73 53.95 24.84
N PHE A 470 38.87 53.34 24.55
CA PHE A 470 39.47 53.33 23.22
C PHE A 470 40.14 52.00 22.91
N ARG A 471 39.95 51.52 21.68
CA ARG A 471 40.48 50.25 21.17
C ARG A 471 41.32 50.49 19.93
N ASP A 472 42.52 49.92 19.90
CA ASP A 472 43.31 49.85 18.66
C ASP A 472 42.65 48.84 17.71
N ILE A 473 42.15 49.33 16.58
CA ILE A 473 41.39 48.53 15.60
C ILE A 473 42.20 48.27 14.33
N THR A 474 43.51 48.52 14.36
CA THR A 474 44.36 48.48 13.16
C THR A 474 44.39 47.09 12.50
N GLU A 475 44.68 46.03 13.26
CA GLU A 475 44.67 44.64 12.75
C GLU A 475 43.25 44.10 12.52
N HIS A 476 42.29 44.50 13.36
CA HIS A 476 40.90 44.05 13.27
C HIS A 476 40.24 44.47 11.95
N LYS A 477 40.48 45.71 11.51
CA LYS A 477 39.96 46.21 10.22
C LYS A 477 40.55 45.47 9.02
N GLN A 478 41.80 44.99 9.13
CA GLN A 478 42.43 44.19 8.06
C GLN A 478 41.86 42.77 8.01
N ALA A 479 41.69 42.10 9.15
CA ALA A 479 41.10 40.77 9.23
C ALA A 479 39.61 40.73 8.83
N GLN A 480 38.83 41.76 9.18
CA GLN A 480 37.42 41.87 8.79
C GLN A 480 37.23 41.96 7.27
N ARG A 481 38.10 42.70 6.57
CA ARG A 481 38.04 42.79 5.10
C ARG A 481 38.32 41.43 4.46
N LEU A 482 39.26 40.66 5.02
CA LEU A 482 39.62 39.33 4.53
C LEU A 482 38.50 38.30 4.71
N LEU A 483 37.91 38.23 5.91
CA LEU A 483 36.78 37.33 6.21
C LEU A 483 35.53 37.67 5.40
N ALA A 484 35.26 38.97 5.16
CA ALA A 484 34.13 39.38 4.33
C ALA A 484 34.26 38.90 2.88
N GLY A 485 35.48 38.95 2.32
CA GLY A 485 35.78 38.42 0.99
C GLY A 485 35.59 36.91 0.90
N GLU A 486 36.14 36.14 1.86
CA GLU A 486 35.99 34.68 1.92
C GLU A 486 34.51 34.26 2.03
N LYS A 487 33.75 34.92 2.91
CA LYS A 487 32.33 34.66 3.08
C LYS A 487 31.54 34.86 1.78
N CYS A 488 31.82 35.94 1.03
CA CYS A 488 31.12 36.22 -0.23
C CYS A 488 31.33 35.11 -1.27
N VAL A 489 32.56 34.58 -1.37
CA VAL A 489 32.90 33.49 -2.29
C VAL A 489 32.21 32.19 -1.88
N LEU A 490 32.24 31.83 -0.60
CA LEU A 490 31.56 30.64 -0.08
C LEU A 490 30.04 30.72 -0.23
N GLU A 491 29.44 31.90 -0.03
CA GLU A 491 28.02 32.15 -0.30
C GLU A 491 27.71 31.98 -1.79
N GLY A 492 28.60 32.46 -2.68
CA GLY A 492 28.46 32.24 -4.13
C GLY A 492 28.45 30.76 -4.52
N ILE A 493 29.31 29.95 -3.91
CA ILE A 493 29.35 28.48 -4.09
C ILE A 493 28.06 27.85 -3.54
N ALA A 494 27.64 28.21 -2.33
CA ALA A 494 26.44 27.68 -1.69
C ALA A 494 25.15 28.02 -2.47
N LEU A 495 25.07 29.23 -3.02
CA LEU A 495 23.97 29.69 -3.87
C LEU A 495 24.04 29.16 -5.30
N ARG A 496 25.04 28.33 -5.63
CA ARG A 496 25.25 27.75 -6.96
C ARG A 496 25.34 28.79 -8.07
N LYS A 497 25.96 29.94 -7.78
CA LYS A 497 26.25 30.94 -8.81
C LYS A 497 27.10 30.32 -9.93
N PRO A 498 26.98 30.78 -11.18
CA PRO A 498 27.87 30.39 -12.26
C PRO A 498 29.34 30.55 -11.86
N LEU A 499 30.17 29.55 -12.17
CA LEU A 499 31.61 29.56 -11.82
C LEU A 499 32.34 30.85 -12.27
N PRO A 500 32.08 31.43 -13.47
CA PRO A 500 32.69 32.70 -13.86
C PRO A 500 32.35 33.86 -12.90
N GLU A 501 31.14 33.89 -12.35
CA GLU A 501 30.73 34.95 -11.42
C GLU A 501 31.47 34.82 -10.09
N VAL A 502 31.58 33.60 -9.55
CA VAL A 502 32.31 33.34 -8.30
C VAL A 502 33.79 33.68 -8.45
N LEU A 503 34.42 33.26 -9.55
CA LEU A 503 35.84 33.56 -9.81
C LEU A 503 36.07 35.06 -10.08
N CYS A 504 35.09 35.75 -10.66
CA CYS A 504 35.14 37.22 -10.84
C CYS A 504 35.01 37.97 -9.51
N GLU A 505 34.18 37.49 -8.59
CA GLU A 505 34.11 38.01 -7.21
C GLU A 505 35.45 37.86 -6.47
N ILE A 506 36.13 36.72 -6.65
CA ILE A 506 37.49 36.50 -6.10
C ILE A 506 38.48 37.54 -6.64
N CYS A 507 38.52 37.77 -7.96
CA CYS A 507 39.43 38.76 -8.54
C CYS A 507 39.12 40.19 -8.06
N ARG A 508 37.84 40.59 -8.03
CA ARG A 508 37.43 41.93 -7.55
C ARG A 508 37.84 42.16 -6.11
N PHE A 509 37.67 41.15 -5.25
CA PHE A 509 38.09 41.22 -3.86
C PHE A 509 39.58 41.55 -3.71
N ILE A 510 40.44 40.96 -4.56
CA ILE A 510 41.89 41.21 -4.53
C ILE A 510 42.26 42.58 -5.08
N ASP A 511 41.61 42.99 -6.16
CA ASP A 511 41.79 44.31 -6.73
C ASP A 511 41.38 45.44 -5.76
N GLU A 512 40.50 45.15 -4.79
CA GLU A 512 40.09 46.08 -3.72
C GLU A 512 41.00 46.01 -2.49
N LEU A 513 41.50 44.83 -2.14
CA LEU A 513 42.38 44.63 -0.98
C LEU A 513 43.76 45.27 -1.19
N SER A 514 44.27 45.28 -2.43
CA SER A 514 45.58 45.82 -2.78
C SER A 514 45.46 46.88 -3.89
N PRO A 515 45.46 48.18 -3.53
CA PRO A 515 45.40 49.26 -4.50
C PRO A 515 46.54 49.17 -5.53
N GLY A 516 46.19 49.25 -6.82
CA GLY A 516 47.15 49.17 -7.93
C GLY A 516 47.40 47.76 -8.47
N VAL A 517 46.73 46.73 -7.93
CA VAL A 517 46.72 45.37 -8.50
C VAL A 517 45.62 45.23 -9.55
N MET A 518 45.94 44.52 -10.63
CA MET A 518 44.96 43.92 -11.54
C MET A 518 45.09 42.40 -11.47
N SER A 519 44.02 41.68 -11.16
CA SER A 519 44.06 40.22 -11.03
C SER A 519 43.28 39.49 -12.12
N SER A 520 43.69 38.25 -12.40
CA SER A 520 42.94 37.35 -13.27
C SER A 520 43.03 35.88 -12.85
N ILE A 521 42.01 35.10 -13.23
CA ILE A 521 41.98 33.65 -13.13
C ILE A 521 41.75 33.09 -14.54
N LEU A 522 42.66 32.22 -14.96
CA LEU A 522 42.54 31.43 -16.18
C LEU A 522 42.26 29.98 -15.81
N LEU A 523 41.29 29.33 -16.46
CA LEU A 523 40.99 27.92 -16.26
C LEU A 523 41.62 27.05 -17.34
N LEU A 524 42.00 25.84 -16.94
CA LEU A 524 42.43 24.79 -17.85
C LEU A 524 41.28 24.33 -18.72
N ASP A 525 41.50 24.36 -20.04
CA ASP A 525 40.56 23.82 -21.01
C ASP A 525 40.47 22.28 -20.93
N PRO A 526 39.37 21.67 -21.44
CA PRO A 526 39.24 20.22 -21.49
C PRO A 526 40.34 19.49 -22.28
N ASP A 527 41.09 20.20 -23.14
CA ASP A 527 42.22 19.64 -23.89
C ASP A 527 43.48 19.41 -23.03
N GLY A 528 43.53 20.02 -21.84
CA GLY A 528 44.65 19.93 -20.91
C GLY A 528 45.92 20.68 -21.32
N THR A 529 45.89 21.44 -22.43
CA THR A 529 47.07 22.12 -23.00
C THR A 529 46.95 23.64 -23.05
N HIS A 530 45.75 24.18 -22.85
CA HIS A 530 45.49 25.61 -22.92
C HIS A 530 44.79 26.15 -21.67
N LEU A 531 45.08 27.41 -21.36
CA LEU A 531 44.42 28.21 -20.33
C LEU A 531 43.52 29.26 -20.99
N ARG A 532 42.31 29.48 -20.46
CA ARG A 532 41.42 30.56 -20.89
C ARG A 532 41.03 31.45 -19.72
N PRO A 533 41.15 32.79 -19.85
CA PRO A 533 40.69 33.70 -18.81
C PRO A 533 39.18 33.58 -18.62
N ILE A 534 38.78 33.34 -17.38
CA ILE A 534 37.36 33.27 -17.00
C ILE A 534 36.94 34.42 -16.08
N ALA A 535 37.92 35.05 -15.42
CA ALA A 535 37.71 36.20 -14.55
C ALA A 535 38.91 37.15 -14.66
N ALA A 536 38.69 38.38 -15.10
CA ALA A 536 39.73 39.41 -15.23
C ALA A 536 39.09 40.83 -15.19
N PRO A 537 38.54 41.27 -14.05
CA PRO A 537 37.62 42.41 -14.00
C PRO A 537 38.28 43.78 -14.26
N ARG A 538 39.56 43.98 -13.92
CA ARG A 538 40.30 45.23 -14.14
C ARG A 538 41.41 45.14 -15.18
N LEU A 539 41.61 43.95 -15.77
CA LEU A 539 42.65 43.73 -16.75
C LEU A 539 42.26 44.37 -18.10
N PRO A 540 43.18 45.00 -18.85
CA PRO A 540 42.87 45.59 -20.14
C PRO A 540 42.26 44.56 -21.11
N GLU A 541 41.23 44.97 -21.85
CA GLU A 541 40.50 44.06 -22.74
C GLU A 541 41.38 43.56 -23.90
N GLU A 542 42.23 44.42 -24.47
CA GLU A 542 43.20 44.04 -25.51
C GLU A 542 44.13 42.91 -25.01
N TRP A 543 44.61 43.03 -23.77
CA TRP A 543 45.45 42.01 -23.15
C TRP A 543 44.68 40.72 -22.85
N SER A 544 43.47 40.83 -22.31
CA SER A 544 42.63 39.67 -21.99
C SER A 544 42.27 38.85 -23.23
N ARG A 545 42.03 39.50 -24.38
CA ARG A 545 41.82 38.82 -25.67
C ARG A 545 43.08 38.12 -26.18
N ALA A 546 44.25 38.76 -26.03
CA ALA A 546 45.51 38.19 -26.49
C ALA A 546 45.89 36.89 -25.75
N ILE A 547 45.52 36.78 -24.47
CA ILE A 547 45.79 35.58 -23.66
C ILE A 547 44.69 34.51 -23.74
N THR A 548 43.80 34.58 -24.74
CA THR A 548 42.68 33.64 -24.93
C THR A 548 42.73 32.92 -26.29
N PRO A 549 43.08 31.62 -26.37
CA PRO A 549 43.67 30.78 -25.33
C PRO A 549 45.19 31.01 -25.17
N LEU A 550 45.70 30.78 -23.96
CA LEU A 550 47.13 30.80 -23.65
C LEU A 550 47.66 29.37 -23.59
N ALA A 551 48.74 29.08 -24.30
CA ALA A 551 49.38 27.76 -24.25
C ALA A 551 50.08 27.50 -22.90
N ILE A 552 50.11 26.23 -22.49
CA ILE A 552 50.86 25.76 -21.31
C ILE A 552 52.20 25.22 -21.78
N GLY A 553 53.30 25.71 -21.21
CA GLY A 553 54.64 25.28 -21.57
C GLY A 553 55.75 26.08 -20.89
N PRO A 554 57.01 25.67 -21.05
CA PRO A 554 58.15 26.38 -20.49
C PRO A 554 58.33 27.74 -21.18
N ALA A 555 58.49 28.81 -20.40
CA ALA A 555 58.71 30.18 -20.90
C ALA A 555 57.57 30.73 -21.79
N VAL A 556 56.32 30.35 -21.50
CA VAL A 556 55.11 30.92 -22.12
C VAL A 556 54.51 32.00 -21.20
N GLY A 557 55.31 33.04 -20.92
CA GLY A 557 54.99 34.08 -19.94
C GLY A 557 54.81 33.52 -18.52
N SER A 558 54.18 34.29 -17.63
CA SER A 558 54.05 33.88 -16.22
C SER A 558 53.00 32.78 -16.02
N CYS A 559 51.81 32.90 -16.62
CA CYS A 559 50.69 31.98 -16.38
C CYS A 559 50.88 30.61 -17.02
N GLY A 560 51.28 30.54 -18.30
CA GLY A 560 51.51 29.26 -18.99
C GLY A 560 52.62 28.44 -18.32
N THR A 561 53.68 29.12 -17.87
CA THR A 561 54.79 28.49 -17.14
C THR A 561 54.36 28.00 -15.75
N ALA A 562 53.56 28.79 -15.01
CA ALA A 562 53.08 28.39 -13.68
C ALA A 562 52.20 27.13 -13.71
N ALA A 563 51.33 27.00 -14.72
CA ALA A 563 50.54 25.77 -14.91
C ALA A 563 51.40 24.57 -15.31
N TRP A 564 52.46 24.78 -16.09
CA TRP A 564 53.39 23.73 -16.52
C TRP A 564 54.25 23.21 -15.37
N ASP A 565 54.90 24.12 -14.63
CA ASP A 565 55.80 23.77 -13.52
C ASP A 565 55.04 23.32 -12.26
N LYS A 566 53.75 23.67 -12.17
CA LYS A 566 52.92 23.52 -10.94
C LYS A 566 53.50 24.27 -9.74
N GLU A 567 54.30 25.29 -10.00
CA GLU A 567 54.91 26.16 -8.99
C GLU A 567 54.61 27.63 -9.25
N GLN A 568 54.77 28.45 -8.21
CA GLN A 568 54.57 29.88 -8.32
C GLN A 568 55.69 30.54 -9.15
N VAL A 569 55.28 31.35 -10.12
CA VAL A 569 56.17 32.06 -11.05
C VAL A 569 56.08 33.56 -10.77
N ILE A 570 57.13 34.11 -10.16
CA ILE A 570 57.26 35.54 -9.88
C ILE A 570 58.12 36.18 -10.97
N VAL A 571 57.53 37.11 -11.72
CA VAL A 571 58.24 37.97 -12.67
C VAL A 571 58.18 39.41 -12.17
N SER A 572 59.32 39.92 -11.69
CA SER A 572 59.41 41.25 -11.08
C SER A 572 59.53 42.39 -12.09
N ASP A 573 60.05 42.12 -13.30
CA ASP A 573 59.96 43.05 -14.44
C ASP A 573 59.81 42.27 -15.75
N ILE A 574 58.65 42.39 -16.39
CA ILE A 574 58.30 41.72 -17.66
C ILE A 574 59.27 42.12 -18.77
N ALA A 575 59.78 43.35 -18.76
CA ALA A 575 60.64 43.86 -19.83
C ALA A 575 62.00 43.14 -19.92
N THR A 576 62.44 42.48 -18.84
CA THR A 576 63.78 41.90 -18.73
C THR A 576 63.79 40.41 -18.40
N ASP A 577 62.64 39.81 -18.08
CA ASP A 577 62.58 38.41 -17.66
C ASP A 577 62.70 37.41 -18.83
N PRO A 578 63.62 36.43 -18.78
CA PRO A 578 63.81 35.43 -19.84
C PRO A 578 62.56 34.60 -20.17
N ARG A 579 61.61 34.46 -19.24
CA ARG A 579 60.35 33.72 -19.49
C ARG A 579 59.42 34.45 -20.46
N TRP A 580 59.72 35.69 -20.80
CA TRP A 580 58.95 36.53 -21.72
C TRP A 580 59.65 36.77 -23.07
N THR A 581 60.92 36.36 -23.22
CA THR A 581 61.69 36.57 -24.46
C THR A 581 61.30 35.63 -25.60
N GLY A 582 60.66 34.50 -25.30
CA GLY A 582 60.19 33.52 -26.30
C GLY A 582 58.99 33.98 -27.13
N TYR A 583 58.27 35.02 -26.68
CA TYR A 583 57.09 35.57 -27.34
C TYR A 583 57.15 37.11 -27.36
N PRO A 584 58.00 37.72 -28.21
CA PRO A 584 58.26 39.16 -28.20
C PRO A 584 57.02 40.01 -28.48
N GLU A 585 56.05 39.50 -29.25
CA GLU A 585 54.76 40.17 -29.50
C GLU A 585 53.89 40.23 -28.23
N PHE A 586 53.91 39.18 -27.41
CA PHE A 586 53.19 39.12 -26.14
C PHE A 586 53.81 40.05 -25.08
N CYS A 587 55.15 40.07 -25.01
CA CYS A 587 55.87 40.98 -24.13
C CYS A 587 55.62 42.45 -24.53
N ALA A 588 55.70 42.78 -25.83
CA ALA A 588 55.41 44.12 -26.33
C ALA A 588 53.97 44.57 -26.03
N LEU A 589 52.99 43.66 -26.16
CA LEU A 589 51.59 43.96 -25.86
C LEU A 589 51.33 44.14 -24.36
N ALA A 590 51.99 43.36 -23.50
CA ALA A 590 51.91 43.54 -22.05
C ALA A 590 52.45 44.93 -21.63
N LEU A 591 53.60 45.32 -22.17
CA LEU A 591 54.21 46.64 -21.91
C LEU A 591 53.37 47.80 -22.46
N LYS A 592 52.77 47.64 -23.65
CA LYS A 592 51.81 48.61 -24.22
C LYS A 592 50.56 48.75 -23.34
N SER A 593 50.18 47.68 -22.64
CA SER A 593 49.07 47.65 -21.70
C SER A 593 49.45 48.11 -20.29
N ASP A 594 50.62 48.72 -20.13
CA ASP A 594 51.18 49.22 -18.87
C ASP A 594 51.38 48.13 -17.79
N LEU A 595 51.66 46.89 -18.22
CA LEU A 595 51.96 45.78 -17.33
C LEU A 595 53.47 45.62 -17.22
N ARG A 596 54.01 45.82 -16.01
CA ARG A 596 55.45 45.75 -15.72
C ARG A 596 55.85 44.58 -14.84
N ALA A 597 54.98 44.03 -14.01
CA ALA A 597 55.24 42.80 -13.27
C ALA A 597 54.03 41.86 -13.34
N CYS A 598 54.27 40.55 -13.30
CA CYS A 598 53.22 39.53 -13.30
C CYS A 598 53.61 38.34 -12.42
N TRP A 599 52.85 38.13 -11.35
CA TRP A 599 53.03 37.00 -10.44
C TRP A 599 51.91 36.01 -10.68
N SER A 600 52.26 34.79 -11.08
CA SER A 600 51.29 33.76 -11.37
C SER A 600 51.47 32.56 -10.45
N THR A 601 50.36 32.03 -9.95
CA THR A 601 50.32 30.87 -9.06
C THR A 601 49.33 29.86 -9.62
N PRO A 602 49.71 28.59 -9.76
CA PRO A 602 48.79 27.56 -10.24
C PRO A 602 47.70 27.30 -9.20
N ILE A 603 46.49 27.13 -9.69
CA ILE A 603 45.37 26.63 -8.90
C ILE A 603 45.39 25.12 -9.08
N LEU A 604 45.69 24.38 -8.00
CA LEU A 604 45.85 22.94 -8.02
C LEU A 604 44.65 22.26 -7.34
N SER A 605 44.20 21.13 -7.89
CA SER A 605 43.20 20.27 -7.25
C SER A 605 43.74 19.66 -5.96
N ALA A 606 42.86 19.03 -5.17
CA ALA A 606 43.26 18.27 -3.99
C ALA A 606 44.33 17.19 -4.29
N GLU A 607 44.32 16.64 -5.50
CA GLU A 607 45.28 15.64 -5.99
C GLU A 607 46.53 16.23 -6.67
N GLY A 608 46.68 17.56 -6.71
CA GLY A 608 47.84 18.24 -7.30
C GLY A 608 47.82 18.34 -8.83
N ALA A 609 46.66 18.21 -9.46
CA ALA A 609 46.48 18.48 -10.88
C ALA A 609 46.19 19.97 -11.13
N PRO A 610 46.74 20.60 -12.19
CA PRO A 610 46.44 22.00 -12.49
C PRO A 610 44.98 22.15 -12.93
N LEU A 611 44.24 23.02 -12.25
CA LEU A 611 42.87 23.42 -12.60
C LEU A 611 42.84 24.73 -13.37
N GLY A 612 43.89 25.55 -13.22
CA GLY A 612 44.01 26.88 -13.80
C GLY A 612 45.17 27.65 -13.17
N THR A 613 45.20 28.96 -13.36
CA THR A 613 46.20 29.86 -12.79
C THR A 613 45.58 31.15 -12.31
N PHE A 614 46.00 31.62 -11.14
CA PHE A 614 45.73 32.95 -10.63
C PHE A 614 46.92 33.87 -10.92
N ALA A 615 46.66 35.07 -11.43
CA ALA A 615 47.70 36.03 -11.78
C ALA A 615 47.41 37.41 -11.19
N MET A 616 48.47 38.08 -10.71
CA MET A 616 48.45 39.46 -10.26
C MET A 616 49.42 40.28 -11.11
N TYR A 617 48.93 41.38 -11.66
CA TYR A 617 49.66 42.30 -12.52
C TYR A 617 49.84 43.66 -11.84
N TYR A 618 50.99 44.29 -12.12
CA TYR A 618 51.38 45.59 -11.58
C TYR A 618 51.94 46.49 -12.68
N GLN A 619 51.74 47.80 -12.53
CA GLN A 619 52.22 48.82 -13.47
C GLN A 619 53.69 49.23 -13.24
N GLU A 620 54.28 48.81 -12.12
CA GLU A 620 55.69 49.08 -11.79
C GLU A 620 56.44 47.77 -11.50
N PRO A 621 57.76 47.72 -11.78
CA PRO A 621 58.59 46.59 -11.37
C PRO A 621 58.53 46.35 -9.86
N ARG A 622 58.17 45.14 -9.45
CA ARG A 622 57.95 44.82 -8.02
C ARG A 622 58.09 43.33 -7.71
N SER A 623 58.55 43.04 -6.49
CA SER A 623 58.56 41.70 -5.89
C SER A 623 57.59 41.60 -4.71
N PRO A 624 57.03 40.40 -4.43
CA PRO A 624 56.02 40.23 -3.39
C PRO A 624 56.58 40.39 -1.98
N SER A 625 55.77 40.97 -1.10
CA SER A 625 55.99 40.96 0.35
C SER A 625 55.45 39.67 0.99
N PRO A 626 55.82 39.33 2.23
CA PRO A 626 55.23 38.21 2.96
C PRO A 626 53.70 38.29 3.08
N GLY A 627 53.12 39.50 3.14
CA GLY A 627 51.67 39.70 3.15
C GLY A 627 51.02 39.34 1.82
N ASP A 628 51.64 39.69 0.70
CA ASP A 628 51.15 39.36 -0.65
C ASP A 628 51.12 37.85 -0.87
N LEU A 629 52.17 37.14 -0.41
CA LEU A 629 52.25 35.68 -0.49
C LEU A 629 51.15 34.97 0.33
N ASN A 630 50.75 35.55 1.46
CA ASN A 630 49.65 35.01 2.26
C ASN A 630 48.30 35.17 1.55
N VAL A 631 48.06 36.34 0.95
CA VAL A 631 46.86 36.64 0.18
C VAL A 631 46.73 35.71 -1.03
N ILE A 632 47.81 35.53 -1.80
CA ILE A 632 47.85 34.64 -2.97
C ILE A 632 47.49 33.19 -2.58
N ARG A 633 48.02 32.70 -1.45
CA ARG A 633 47.75 31.33 -0.97
C ARG A 633 46.27 31.13 -0.63
N GLN A 634 45.65 32.10 0.01
CA GLN A 634 44.23 32.01 0.38
C GLN A 634 43.31 32.05 -0.84
N VAL A 635 43.62 32.93 -1.80
CA VAL A 635 42.84 33.07 -3.04
C VAL A 635 42.90 31.83 -3.92
N THR A 636 44.10 31.30 -4.13
CA THR A 636 44.30 30.08 -4.93
C THR A 636 43.60 28.88 -4.31
N HIS A 637 43.60 28.78 -2.98
CA HIS A 637 42.84 27.76 -2.27
C HIS A 637 41.31 27.90 -2.47
N LEU A 638 40.77 29.11 -2.31
CA LEU A 638 39.33 29.37 -2.52
C LEU A 638 38.90 29.12 -3.97
N ALA A 639 39.74 29.51 -4.94
CA ALA A 639 39.50 29.25 -6.34
C ALA A 639 39.48 27.74 -6.64
N SER A 640 40.38 26.95 -6.05
CA SER A 640 40.36 25.48 -6.18
C SER A 640 39.03 24.89 -5.72
N ILE A 641 38.60 25.24 -4.50
CA ILE A 641 37.34 24.77 -3.93
C ILE A 641 36.16 25.11 -4.84
N ALA A 642 36.10 26.35 -5.34
CA ALA A 642 35.04 26.78 -6.24
C ALA A 642 34.98 25.96 -7.54
N ILE A 643 36.14 25.71 -8.16
CA ILE A 643 36.25 24.95 -9.41
C ILE A 643 35.89 23.48 -9.21
N GLU A 644 36.43 22.83 -8.17
CA GLU A 644 36.18 21.42 -7.87
C GLU A 644 34.72 21.17 -7.51
N HIS A 645 34.14 22.01 -6.65
CA HIS A 645 32.73 21.92 -6.29
C HIS A 645 31.82 22.07 -7.52
N HIS A 646 32.13 23.02 -8.42
CA HIS A 646 31.36 23.19 -9.65
C HIS A 646 31.42 21.94 -10.53
N ARG A 647 32.63 21.40 -10.80
CA ARG A 647 32.80 20.18 -11.60
C ARG A 647 32.07 18.97 -10.99
N ALA A 648 32.16 18.79 -9.68
CA ALA A 648 31.46 17.72 -8.97
C ALA A 648 29.93 17.85 -9.06
N ALA A 649 29.40 19.07 -8.86
CA ALA A 649 27.97 19.33 -8.96
C ALA A 649 27.41 19.04 -10.36
N GLU A 650 28.15 19.38 -11.41
CA GLU A 650 27.75 19.06 -12.79
C GLU A 650 27.75 17.56 -13.08
N ALA A 651 28.75 16.82 -12.59
CA ALA A 651 28.84 15.38 -12.76
C ALA A 651 27.67 14.65 -12.10
N VAL A 652 27.33 15.03 -10.86
CA VAL A 652 26.17 14.47 -10.14
C VAL A 652 24.87 14.76 -10.87
N ARG A 653 24.69 15.98 -11.41
CA ARG A 653 23.50 16.34 -12.19
C ARG A 653 23.32 15.44 -13.41
N ARG A 654 24.38 15.24 -14.21
CA ARG A 654 24.33 14.36 -15.39
C ARG A 654 24.00 12.91 -15.02
N ALA A 655 24.65 12.37 -13.99
CA ALA A 655 24.41 11.01 -13.53
C ALA A 655 22.97 10.80 -13.03
N ARG A 656 22.39 11.80 -12.33
CA ARG A 656 20.99 11.77 -11.89
C ARG A 656 20.04 11.71 -13.08
N ASP A 657 20.22 12.60 -14.06
CA ASP A 657 19.31 12.69 -15.20
C ASP A 657 19.34 11.39 -16.03
N GLU A 658 20.51 10.77 -16.22
CA GLU A 658 20.65 9.45 -16.86
C GLU A 658 20.02 8.30 -16.06
N LEU A 659 20.05 8.38 -14.73
CA LEU A 659 19.44 7.37 -13.87
C LEU A 659 17.92 7.50 -13.89
N GLU A 660 17.38 8.72 -13.82
CA GLU A 660 15.94 8.99 -13.92
C GLU A 660 15.37 8.46 -15.24
N GLN A 661 16.07 8.69 -16.36
CA GLN A 661 15.66 8.14 -17.65
C GLN A 661 15.62 6.60 -17.64
N ARG A 662 16.67 5.95 -17.13
CA ARG A 662 16.73 4.47 -17.04
C ARG A 662 15.64 3.90 -16.14
N VAL A 663 15.36 4.55 -15.00
CA VAL A 663 14.28 4.13 -14.09
C VAL A 663 12.93 4.25 -14.80
N GLN A 664 12.69 5.33 -15.53
CA GLN A 664 11.44 5.51 -16.28
C GLN A 664 11.25 4.44 -17.36
N GLU A 665 12.28 4.18 -18.17
CA GLU A 665 12.26 3.13 -19.21
C GLU A 665 11.97 1.74 -18.61
N ARG A 666 12.68 1.38 -17.54
CA ARG A 666 12.47 0.09 -16.85
C ARG A 666 11.10 -0.01 -16.18
N THR A 667 10.58 1.08 -15.65
CA THR A 667 9.24 1.09 -15.03
C THR A 667 8.17 0.80 -16.08
N VAL A 668 8.28 1.39 -17.28
CA VAL A 668 7.33 1.13 -18.38
C VAL A 668 7.41 -0.32 -18.86
N GLU A 669 8.63 -0.87 -19.05
CA GLU A 669 8.83 -2.27 -19.43
C GLU A 669 8.21 -3.23 -18.41
N LEU A 670 8.44 -2.98 -17.12
CA LEU A 670 7.91 -3.82 -16.04
C LEU A 670 6.38 -3.79 -16.00
N VAL A 671 5.76 -2.61 -16.12
CA VAL A 671 4.30 -2.49 -16.15
C VAL A 671 3.71 -3.28 -17.32
N GLN A 672 4.30 -3.18 -18.51
CA GLN A 672 3.83 -3.94 -19.68
C GLN A 672 4.02 -5.45 -19.52
N ALA A 673 5.15 -5.89 -18.97
CA ALA A 673 5.39 -7.30 -18.71
C ALA A 673 4.38 -7.87 -17.69
N ASN A 674 4.07 -7.10 -16.64
CA ASN A 674 3.13 -7.53 -15.61
C ASN A 674 1.70 -7.62 -16.15
N GLN A 675 1.26 -6.65 -16.95
CA GLN A 675 -0.05 -6.70 -17.62
C GLN A 675 -0.21 -7.93 -18.52
N ARG A 676 0.84 -8.30 -19.29
CA ARG A 676 0.81 -9.52 -20.11
C ARG A 676 0.72 -10.79 -19.27
N LEU A 677 1.42 -10.84 -18.14
CA LEU A 677 1.36 -11.97 -17.22
C LEU A 677 -0.04 -12.12 -16.61
N GLU A 678 -0.64 -11.02 -16.16
CA GLU A 678 -2.00 -11.02 -15.61
C GLU A 678 -3.04 -11.45 -16.64
N GLU A 679 -2.92 -10.98 -17.89
CA GLU A 679 -3.81 -11.38 -18.98
C GLU A 679 -3.70 -12.88 -19.29
N LEU A 680 -2.48 -13.41 -19.38
CA LEU A 680 -2.24 -14.83 -19.61
C LEU A 680 -2.81 -15.70 -18.49
N ASP A 681 -2.64 -15.30 -17.23
CA ASP A 681 -3.17 -16.06 -16.09
C ASP A 681 -4.70 -16.06 -16.06
N ARG A 682 -5.32 -14.91 -16.38
CA ARG A 682 -6.77 -14.80 -16.51
C ARG A 682 -7.30 -15.68 -17.64
N LEU A 683 -6.67 -15.65 -18.81
CA LEU A 683 -7.05 -16.49 -19.96
C LEU A 683 -6.90 -17.98 -19.64
N LYS A 684 -5.80 -18.39 -19.00
CA LYS A 684 -5.57 -19.77 -18.54
C LYS A 684 -6.69 -20.22 -17.59
N SER A 685 -7.00 -19.42 -16.58
CA SER A 685 -8.05 -19.71 -15.60
C SER A 685 -9.45 -19.83 -16.23
N GLN A 686 -9.79 -18.89 -17.11
CA GLN A 686 -11.08 -18.88 -17.81
C GLN A 686 -11.21 -20.09 -18.75
N PHE A 687 -10.16 -20.39 -19.50
CA PHE A 687 -10.11 -21.56 -20.38
C PHE A 687 -10.35 -22.86 -19.61
N LEU A 688 -9.65 -23.07 -18.49
CA LEU A 688 -9.81 -24.28 -17.67
C LEU A 688 -11.22 -24.41 -17.09
N ALA A 689 -11.81 -23.31 -16.60
CA ALA A 689 -13.16 -23.32 -16.05
C ALA A 689 -14.22 -23.62 -17.12
N THR A 690 -14.15 -22.97 -18.28
CA THR A 690 -15.07 -23.20 -19.40
C THR A 690 -14.95 -24.61 -19.94
N MET A 691 -13.73 -25.07 -20.23
CA MET A 691 -13.49 -26.43 -20.75
C MET A 691 -13.99 -27.51 -19.79
N SER A 692 -13.83 -27.32 -18.48
CA SER A 692 -14.36 -28.28 -17.50
C SER A 692 -15.88 -28.42 -17.58
N HIS A 693 -16.59 -27.30 -17.70
CA HIS A 693 -18.05 -27.31 -17.83
C HIS A 693 -18.51 -27.97 -19.13
N GLU A 694 -17.85 -27.62 -20.24
CA GLU A 694 -18.11 -28.19 -21.58
C GLU A 694 -17.79 -29.69 -21.66
N LEU A 695 -16.82 -30.19 -20.88
CA LEU A 695 -16.49 -31.62 -20.83
C LEU A 695 -17.37 -32.40 -19.85
N ARG A 696 -17.76 -31.79 -18.72
CA ARG A 696 -18.63 -32.42 -17.71
C ARG A 696 -20.01 -32.75 -18.27
N THR A 697 -20.55 -31.87 -19.10
CA THR A 697 -21.90 -32.01 -19.67
C THR A 697 -22.06 -33.28 -20.53
N PRO A 698 -21.23 -33.53 -21.56
CA PRO A 698 -21.32 -34.77 -22.34
C PRO A 698 -20.93 -36.01 -21.51
N LEU A 699 -20.00 -35.89 -20.57
CA LEU A 699 -19.63 -37.01 -19.69
C LEU A 699 -20.77 -37.44 -18.77
N ASN A 700 -21.50 -36.50 -18.17
CA ASN A 700 -22.66 -36.79 -17.34
C ASN A 700 -23.76 -37.47 -18.16
N SER A 701 -23.95 -37.07 -19.41
CA SER A 701 -24.87 -37.75 -20.34
C SER A 701 -24.42 -39.17 -20.64
N ILE A 702 -23.14 -39.39 -20.96
CA ILE A 702 -22.57 -40.74 -21.21
C ILE A 702 -22.77 -41.63 -19.97
N ILE A 703 -22.45 -41.12 -18.78
CA ILE A 703 -22.63 -41.82 -17.49
C ILE A 703 -24.11 -42.13 -17.25
N GLY A 704 -25.00 -41.17 -17.49
CA GLY A 704 -26.45 -41.31 -17.33
C GLY A 704 -27.02 -42.40 -18.23
N PHE A 705 -26.78 -42.33 -19.54
CA PHE A 705 -27.30 -43.29 -20.51
C PHE A 705 -26.70 -44.69 -20.34
N THR A 706 -25.38 -44.80 -20.10
CA THR A 706 -24.76 -46.11 -19.83
C THR A 706 -25.27 -46.73 -18.53
N SER A 707 -25.55 -45.93 -17.49
CA SER A 707 -26.19 -46.41 -16.26
C SER A 707 -27.61 -46.95 -16.50
N ILE A 708 -28.40 -46.25 -17.31
CA ILE A 708 -29.77 -46.65 -17.67
C ILE A 708 -29.75 -47.97 -18.44
N LEU A 709 -28.90 -48.10 -19.46
CA LEU A 709 -28.75 -49.33 -20.26
C LEU A 709 -28.28 -50.50 -19.40
N ARG A 710 -27.29 -50.27 -18.53
CA ARG A 710 -26.71 -51.32 -17.67
C ARG A 710 -27.66 -51.82 -16.58
N LYS A 711 -28.59 -50.96 -16.12
CA LYS A 711 -29.65 -51.34 -15.17
C LYS A 711 -30.88 -51.97 -15.83
N GLY A 712 -30.89 -52.12 -17.16
CA GLY A 712 -31.98 -52.74 -17.91
C GLY A 712 -33.23 -51.87 -18.09
N PHE A 713 -33.17 -50.58 -17.74
CA PHE A 713 -34.33 -49.69 -17.80
C PHE A 713 -34.77 -49.35 -19.24
N ALA A 714 -33.89 -49.51 -20.22
CA ALA A 714 -34.18 -49.31 -21.65
C ALA A 714 -34.38 -50.63 -22.43
N GLY A 715 -34.46 -51.77 -21.71
CA GLY A 715 -34.56 -53.12 -22.28
C GLY A 715 -33.45 -54.06 -21.77
N PRO A 716 -33.62 -55.39 -21.95
CA PRO A 716 -32.62 -56.36 -21.53
C PRO A 716 -31.34 -56.26 -22.38
N VAL A 717 -30.19 -56.15 -21.71
CA VAL A 717 -28.85 -56.21 -22.31
C VAL A 717 -28.23 -57.58 -22.07
N ASN A 718 -27.51 -58.12 -23.05
CA ASN A 718 -26.81 -59.39 -22.89
C ASN A 718 -25.53 -59.22 -22.03
N GLU A 719 -24.94 -60.34 -21.59
CA GLU A 719 -23.73 -60.35 -20.73
C GLU A 719 -22.55 -59.54 -21.32
N GLU A 720 -22.36 -59.63 -22.64
CA GLU A 720 -21.26 -58.96 -23.34
C GLU A 720 -21.49 -57.44 -23.40
N GLN A 721 -22.70 -57.00 -23.73
CA GLN A 721 -23.14 -55.60 -23.70
C GLN A 721 -23.06 -55.02 -22.29
N HIS A 722 -23.42 -55.78 -21.26
CA HIS A 722 -23.32 -55.34 -19.87
C HIS A 722 -21.85 -55.08 -19.48
N LYS A 723 -20.92 -55.93 -19.94
CA LYS A 723 -19.48 -55.74 -19.75
C LYS A 723 -18.97 -54.51 -20.50
N GLU A 724 -19.35 -54.31 -21.76
CA GLU A 724 -18.97 -53.15 -22.57
C GLU A 724 -19.48 -51.83 -21.99
N LEU A 725 -20.75 -51.77 -21.60
CA LEU A 725 -21.35 -50.62 -20.92
C LEU A 725 -20.68 -50.36 -19.56
N GLY A 726 -20.25 -51.42 -18.87
CA GLY A 726 -19.41 -51.33 -17.68
C GLY A 726 -18.09 -50.59 -17.94
N MET A 727 -17.41 -50.92 -19.04
CA MET A 727 -16.17 -50.27 -19.45
C MET A 727 -16.39 -48.79 -19.81
N VAL A 728 -17.40 -48.47 -20.64
CA VAL A 728 -17.71 -47.08 -21.01
C VAL A 728 -18.06 -46.24 -19.77
N PHE A 729 -18.88 -46.78 -18.88
CA PHE A 729 -19.25 -46.11 -17.62
C PHE A 729 -18.03 -45.85 -16.73
N GLY A 730 -17.13 -46.83 -16.64
CA GLY A 730 -15.86 -46.71 -15.90
C GLY A 730 -14.96 -45.61 -16.48
N SER A 731 -14.71 -45.64 -17.79
CA SER A 731 -13.88 -44.65 -18.49
C SER A 731 -14.45 -43.23 -18.37
N ALA A 732 -15.77 -43.07 -18.49
CA ALA A 732 -16.41 -41.76 -18.37
C ALA A 732 -16.31 -41.18 -16.95
N LYS A 733 -16.52 -42.02 -15.91
CA LYS A 733 -16.29 -41.61 -14.52
C LYS A 733 -14.83 -41.24 -14.26
N HIS A 734 -13.88 -41.99 -14.83
CA HIS A 734 -12.47 -41.71 -14.69
C HIS A 734 -12.09 -40.35 -15.30
N LEU A 735 -12.58 -40.05 -16.51
CA LEU A 735 -12.33 -38.77 -17.17
C LEU A 735 -12.94 -37.59 -16.39
N LEU A 736 -14.13 -37.78 -15.82
CA LEU A 736 -14.76 -36.77 -14.98
C LEU A 736 -13.94 -36.48 -13.72
N SER A 737 -13.37 -37.52 -13.09
CA SER A 737 -12.47 -37.37 -11.94
C SER A 737 -11.21 -36.59 -12.33
N LEU A 738 -10.59 -36.92 -13.46
CA LEU A 738 -9.41 -36.22 -13.99
C LEU A 738 -9.64 -34.73 -14.17
N ILE A 739 -10.77 -34.37 -14.77
CA ILE A 739 -11.13 -32.97 -15.00
C ILE A 739 -11.33 -32.23 -13.67
N ASN A 740 -11.96 -32.88 -12.69
CA ASN A 740 -12.16 -32.28 -11.37
C ASN A 740 -10.83 -32.12 -10.61
N ASP A 741 -9.95 -33.12 -10.64
CA ASP A 741 -8.62 -33.05 -10.03
C ASP A 741 -7.77 -31.91 -10.64
N LEU A 742 -7.84 -31.74 -11.97
CA LEU A 742 -7.15 -30.67 -12.68
C LEU A 742 -7.67 -29.28 -12.28
N LEU A 743 -8.99 -29.14 -12.14
CA LEU A 743 -9.60 -27.90 -11.67
C LEU A 743 -9.22 -27.58 -10.22
N ASP A 744 -9.26 -28.57 -9.34
CA ASP A 744 -8.86 -28.41 -7.94
C ASP A 744 -7.40 -27.96 -7.87
N LEU A 745 -6.50 -28.59 -8.65
CA LEU A 745 -5.11 -28.17 -8.74
C LEU A 745 -4.97 -26.72 -9.25
N SER A 746 -5.68 -26.36 -10.32
CA SER A 746 -5.64 -25.01 -10.88
C SER A 746 -6.14 -23.95 -9.88
N ARG A 747 -7.15 -24.25 -9.07
CA ARG A 747 -7.64 -23.34 -8.02
C ARG A 747 -6.63 -23.20 -6.90
N ILE A 748 -5.96 -24.29 -6.52
CA ILE A 748 -4.91 -24.30 -5.49
C ILE A 748 -3.69 -23.48 -5.95
N GLU A 749 -3.24 -23.66 -7.20
CA GLU A 749 -2.13 -22.87 -7.77
C GLU A 749 -2.45 -21.38 -7.85
N ALA A 750 -3.70 -21.03 -8.15
CA ALA A 750 -4.16 -19.64 -8.18
C ALA A 750 -4.42 -19.03 -6.79
N GLY A 751 -4.20 -19.78 -5.70
CA GLY A 751 -4.49 -19.31 -4.33
C GLY A 751 -5.98 -19.07 -4.05
N LYS A 752 -6.87 -19.62 -4.87
CA LYS A 752 -8.34 -19.42 -4.79
C LYS A 752 -9.06 -20.49 -3.96
N VAL A 753 -8.32 -21.38 -3.31
CA VAL A 753 -8.89 -22.37 -2.39
C VAL A 753 -8.76 -21.85 -0.97
N GLU A 754 -9.89 -21.49 -0.39
CA GLU A 754 -10.00 -21.21 1.04
C GLU A 754 -10.18 -22.53 1.80
N ILE A 755 -9.43 -22.71 2.88
CA ILE A 755 -9.57 -23.84 3.79
C ILE A 755 -10.65 -23.48 4.81
N GLU A 756 -11.77 -24.20 4.77
CA GLU A 756 -12.85 -24.02 5.75
C GLU A 756 -12.35 -24.51 7.12
N SER A 757 -12.66 -23.79 8.19
CA SER A 757 -12.27 -24.18 9.55
C SER A 757 -13.54 -24.37 10.38
N GLU A 758 -13.97 -25.61 10.50
CA GLU A 758 -15.16 -26.00 11.27
C GLU A 758 -14.83 -27.09 12.30
N PRO A 759 -15.52 -27.13 13.45
CA PRO A 759 -15.45 -28.26 14.36
C PRO A 759 -16.06 -29.52 13.72
N PHE A 760 -15.33 -30.63 13.72
CA PHE A 760 -15.85 -31.92 13.24
C PHE A 760 -15.21 -33.10 13.96
N ASN A 761 -15.87 -34.26 13.91
CA ASN A 761 -15.33 -35.51 14.41
C ASN A 761 -14.62 -36.27 13.27
N PHE A 762 -13.31 -36.47 13.38
CA PHE A 762 -12.53 -37.17 12.35
C PHE A 762 -12.87 -38.66 12.24
N VAL A 763 -13.42 -39.27 13.30
CA VAL A 763 -13.88 -40.67 13.24
C VAL A 763 -14.98 -40.85 12.20
N GLU A 764 -15.92 -39.89 12.09
CA GLU A 764 -16.98 -39.92 11.07
C GLU A 764 -16.41 -39.88 9.65
N VAL A 765 -15.31 -39.14 9.44
CA VAL A 765 -14.60 -39.09 8.15
C VAL A 765 -14.02 -40.47 7.80
N ILE A 766 -13.42 -41.16 8.77
CA ILE A 766 -12.88 -42.51 8.58
C ILE A 766 -14.02 -43.49 8.28
N GLU A 767 -15.11 -43.44 9.04
CA GLU A 767 -16.28 -44.30 8.83
C GLU A 767 -16.90 -44.10 7.45
N GLU A 768 -17.03 -42.85 7.01
CA GLU A 768 -17.55 -42.51 5.67
C GLU A 768 -16.65 -43.08 4.56
N VAL A 769 -15.33 -42.98 4.70
CA VAL A 769 -14.37 -43.57 3.75
C VAL A 769 -14.45 -45.10 3.76
N VAL A 770 -14.53 -45.73 4.94
CA VAL A 770 -14.63 -47.19 5.07
C VAL A 770 -15.92 -47.71 4.44
N GLN A 771 -17.05 -47.04 4.67
CA GLN A 771 -18.33 -47.39 4.05
C GLN A 771 -18.24 -47.30 2.51
N ASN A 772 -17.58 -46.27 1.99
CA ASN A 772 -17.37 -46.11 0.55
C ASN A 772 -16.53 -47.23 -0.06
N LEU A 773 -15.48 -47.68 0.65
CA LEU A 773 -14.53 -48.69 0.17
C LEU A 773 -14.98 -50.14 0.38
N THR A 774 -15.92 -50.39 1.30
CA THR A 774 -16.38 -51.74 1.65
C THR A 774 -16.83 -52.56 0.43
N PRO A 775 -17.63 -52.02 -0.53
CA PRO A 775 -18.01 -52.75 -1.73
C PRO A 775 -16.82 -53.10 -2.64
N LEU A 776 -15.85 -52.18 -2.81
CA LEU A 776 -14.67 -52.39 -3.64
C LEU A 776 -13.72 -53.43 -3.04
N ALA A 777 -13.48 -53.34 -1.72
CA ALA A 777 -12.70 -54.32 -0.98
C ALA A 777 -13.36 -55.70 -0.99
N GLY A 778 -14.69 -55.76 -0.88
CA GLY A 778 -15.49 -56.99 -0.96
C GLY A 778 -15.35 -57.71 -2.30
N GLN A 779 -15.35 -56.98 -3.42
CA GLN A 779 -15.11 -57.57 -4.76
C GLN A 779 -13.74 -58.24 -4.87
N LYS A 780 -12.71 -57.66 -4.23
CA LYS A 780 -11.35 -58.23 -4.17
C LYS A 780 -11.11 -59.19 -2.99
N LYS A 781 -12.10 -59.40 -2.12
CA LYS A 781 -11.99 -60.17 -0.87
C LYS A 781 -10.85 -59.69 0.05
N LEU A 782 -10.64 -58.37 0.11
CA LEU A 782 -9.66 -57.74 0.99
C LEU A 782 -10.23 -57.57 2.40
N ARG A 783 -9.39 -57.72 3.43
CA ARG A 783 -9.76 -57.36 4.81
C ARG A 783 -9.58 -55.86 4.99
N LEU A 784 -10.66 -55.14 5.28
CA LEU A 784 -10.59 -53.73 5.69
C LEU A 784 -10.59 -53.66 7.22
N ALA A 785 -9.59 -53.01 7.81
CA ALA A 785 -9.45 -52.88 9.26
C ALA A 785 -9.29 -51.42 9.69
N THR A 786 -9.85 -51.06 10.85
CA THR A 786 -9.67 -49.74 11.47
C THR A 786 -9.04 -49.88 12.86
N GLU A 787 -8.17 -48.94 13.20
CA GLU A 787 -7.59 -48.82 14.55
C GLU A 787 -7.69 -47.36 15.00
N LEU A 788 -8.56 -47.12 15.98
CA LEU A 788 -8.92 -45.77 16.44
C LEU A 788 -8.63 -45.64 17.95
N PRO A 789 -8.19 -44.47 18.43
CA PRO A 789 -7.84 -44.24 19.82
C PRO A 789 -9.06 -44.07 20.74
N GLY A 790 -10.26 -43.90 20.17
CA GLY A 790 -11.51 -43.68 20.89
C GLY A 790 -12.70 -43.49 19.94
N PRO A 791 -13.92 -43.26 20.47
CA PRO A 791 -15.14 -43.12 19.68
C PRO A 791 -15.26 -41.77 18.95
N ALA A 792 -14.49 -40.77 19.35
CA ALA A 792 -14.45 -39.47 18.71
C ALA A 792 -13.04 -38.89 18.72
N ILE A 793 -12.70 -38.19 17.63
CA ILE A 793 -11.48 -37.39 17.50
C ILE A 793 -11.95 -36.00 17.06
N GLU A 794 -12.16 -35.11 18.03
CA GLU A 794 -12.54 -33.73 17.72
C GLU A 794 -11.36 -32.97 17.10
N MET A 795 -11.67 -32.31 15.99
CA MET A 795 -10.78 -31.49 15.17
C MET A 795 -11.47 -30.17 14.84
N VAL A 796 -10.67 -29.13 14.62
CA VAL A 796 -11.13 -27.90 13.96
C VAL A 796 -10.32 -27.77 12.67
N GLY A 797 -11.01 -27.72 11.53
CA GLY A 797 -10.38 -27.65 10.22
C GLY A 797 -11.35 -27.98 9.09
N ASP A 798 -10.82 -28.36 7.93
CA ASP A 798 -11.65 -28.62 6.75
C ASP A 798 -12.03 -30.10 6.67
N ARG A 799 -13.25 -30.43 7.06
CA ARG A 799 -13.79 -31.81 7.02
C ARG A 799 -13.77 -32.36 5.59
N LYS A 800 -14.17 -31.57 4.61
CA LYS A 800 -14.30 -32.01 3.20
C LYS A 800 -12.94 -32.33 2.60
N ARG A 801 -11.93 -31.48 2.82
CA ARG A 801 -10.57 -31.72 2.32
C ARG A 801 -9.87 -32.85 3.07
N SER A 802 -10.14 -32.99 4.37
CA SER A 802 -9.70 -34.15 5.16
C SER A 802 -10.25 -35.46 4.60
N TYR A 803 -11.55 -35.50 4.29
CA TYR A 803 -12.19 -36.64 3.62
C TYR A 803 -11.56 -36.93 2.25
N GLN A 804 -11.34 -35.91 1.43
CA GLN A 804 -10.73 -36.04 0.11
C GLN A 804 -9.32 -36.65 0.18
N VAL A 805 -8.48 -36.18 1.11
CA VAL A 805 -7.13 -36.73 1.31
C VAL A 805 -7.19 -38.19 1.73
N LEU A 806 -8.00 -38.53 2.73
CA LEU A 806 -8.12 -39.90 3.24
C LEU A 806 -8.67 -40.86 2.17
N LEU A 807 -9.72 -40.44 1.46
CA LEU A 807 -10.34 -41.23 0.39
C LEU A 807 -9.34 -41.53 -0.73
N ASN A 808 -8.52 -40.56 -1.14
CA ASN A 808 -7.51 -40.75 -2.18
C ASN A 808 -6.44 -41.77 -1.77
N LEU A 809 -5.94 -41.68 -0.54
CA LEU A 809 -4.94 -42.63 -0.04
C LEU A 809 -5.52 -44.04 0.13
N ALA A 810 -6.73 -44.15 0.67
CA ALA A 810 -7.38 -45.42 0.90
C ALA A 810 -7.87 -46.09 -0.40
N ASN A 811 -8.30 -45.32 -1.40
CA ASN A 811 -8.56 -45.84 -2.75
C ASN A 811 -7.28 -46.39 -3.38
N ASN A 812 -6.14 -45.70 -3.25
CA ASN A 812 -4.86 -46.22 -3.74
C ASN A 812 -4.49 -47.55 -3.06
N ALA A 813 -4.64 -47.65 -1.74
CA ALA A 813 -4.39 -48.87 -0.99
C ALA A 813 -5.24 -50.07 -1.49
N VAL A 814 -6.55 -49.88 -1.66
CA VAL A 814 -7.47 -50.92 -2.20
C VAL A 814 -7.15 -51.24 -3.67
N LYS A 815 -6.78 -50.23 -4.45
CA LYS A 815 -6.43 -50.38 -5.85
C LYS A 815 -5.19 -51.25 -6.02
N PHE A 816 -4.11 -51.00 -5.28
CA PHE A 816 -2.82 -51.69 -5.43
C PHE A 816 -2.65 -52.96 -4.59
N THR A 817 -3.71 -53.37 -3.86
CA THR A 817 -3.76 -54.64 -3.14
C THR A 817 -4.71 -55.60 -3.85
N ASP A 818 -4.20 -56.77 -4.24
CA ASP A 818 -5.04 -57.83 -4.84
C ASP A 818 -5.54 -58.84 -3.81
N ARG A 819 -4.71 -59.16 -2.80
CA ARG A 819 -5.03 -60.06 -1.69
C ARG A 819 -4.35 -59.53 -0.42
N GLY A 820 -5.01 -59.68 0.73
CA GLY A 820 -4.48 -59.28 2.03
C GLY A 820 -5.35 -58.24 2.72
N GLU A 821 -4.73 -57.22 3.33
CA GLU A 821 -5.44 -56.23 4.13
C GLU A 821 -5.12 -54.78 3.76
N VAL A 822 -6.10 -53.92 3.99
CA VAL A 822 -5.95 -52.46 4.02
C VAL A 822 -6.38 -52.00 5.41
N LYS A 823 -5.47 -51.34 6.12
CA LYS A 823 -5.66 -50.88 7.50
C LYS A 823 -5.60 -49.35 7.57
N ILE A 824 -6.64 -48.73 8.11
CA ILE A 824 -6.68 -47.29 8.41
C ILE A 824 -6.53 -47.11 9.92
N SER A 825 -5.53 -46.35 10.34
CA SER A 825 -5.25 -46.09 11.75
C SER A 825 -5.15 -44.60 12.01
N ALA A 826 -5.64 -44.16 13.16
CA ALA A 826 -5.54 -42.78 13.61
C ALA A 826 -4.94 -42.72 15.02
N GLN A 827 -4.07 -41.75 15.26
CA GLN A 827 -3.47 -41.48 16.56
C GLN A 827 -3.60 -39.98 16.84
N ALA A 828 -4.33 -39.65 17.89
CA ALA A 828 -4.60 -38.27 18.26
C ALA A 828 -3.62 -37.85 19.36
N GLY A 829 -2.62 -37.02 19.02
CA GLY A 829 -1.73 -36.38 19.99
C GLY A 829 -2.29 -35.06 20.52
N PRO A 830 -1.55 -34.35 21.40
CA PRO A 830 -1.98 -33.06 21.95
C PRO A 830 -2.12 -31.96 20.88
N ASP A 831 -1.16 -31.86 19.95
CA ASP A 831 -1.11 -30.77 18.95
C ASP A 831 -1.36 -31.23 17.51
N GLN A 832 -1.37 -32.54 17.27
CA GLN A 832 -1.51 -33.10 15.93
C GLN A 832 -2.28 -34.42 15.92
N LEU A 833 -3.06 -34.63 14.86
CA LEU A 833 -3.64 -35.90 14.47
C LEU A 833 -2.73 -36.56 13.43
N ARG A 834 -2.32 -37.80 13.68
CA ARG A 834 -1.59 -38.63 12.72
C ARG A 834 -2.52 -39.70 12.18
N VAL A 835 -2.67 -39.77 10.87
CA VAL A 835 -3.50 -40.76 10.18
C VAL A 835 -2.63 -41.58 9.25
N CYS A 836 -2.78 -42.90 9.30
CA CYS A 836 -1.96 -43.84 8.56
C CYS A 836 -2.86 -44.83 7.80
N VAL A 837 -2.63 -44.93 6.50
CA VAL A 837 -3.24 -45.91 5.60
C VAL A 837 -2.16 -46.90 5.18
N ALA A 838 -2.30 -48.16 5.59
CA ALA A 838 -1.35 -49.22 5.30
C ALA A 838 -2.02 -50.30 4.42
N ASP A 839 -1.27 -50.81 3.46
CA ASP A 839 -1.69 -51.88 2.55
C ASP A 839 -0.64 -52.99 2.48
N THR A 840 -1.08 -54.21 2.15
CA THR A 840 -0.19 -55.36 1.89
C THR A 840 -0.03 -55.65 0.40
N GLY A 841 -0.09 -54.61 -0.42
CA GLY A 841 -0.07 -54.70 -1.88
C GLY A 841 1.33 -54.84 -2.47
N ILE A 842 1.49 -54.40 -3.72
CA ILE A 842 2.74 -54.55 -4.48
C ILE A 842 3.93 -53.75 -3.93
N GLY A 843 3.68 -52.75 -3.07
CA GLY A 843 4.71 -51.83 -2.61
C GLY A 843 5.34 -50.98 -3.73
N ILE A 844 6.31 -50.15 -3.36
CA ILE A 844 6.94 -49.15 -4.22
C ILE A 844 8.46 -49.39 -4.25
N LYS A 845 9.08 -49.35 -5.44
CA LYS A 845 10.54 -49.52 -5.56
C LYS A 845 11.28 -48.29 -5.00
N PRO A 846 12.47 -48.46 -4.40
CA PRO A 846 13.24 -47.34 -3.84
C PRO A 846 13.53 -46.21 -4.84
N GLU A 847 13.84 -46.57 -6.09
CA GLU A 847 14.11 -45.60 -7.18
C GLU A 847 12.91 -44.71 -7.50
N GLN A 848 11.69 -45.18 -7.20
CA GLN A 848 10.44 -44.51 -7.54
C GLN A 848 9.94 -43.60 -6.41
N MET A 849 10.51 -43.70 -5.21
CA MET A 849 10.07 -42.99 -4.01
C MET A 849 10.13 -41.46 -4.17
N GLY A 850 11.18 -40.94 -4.82
CA GLY A 850 11.39 -39.50 -5.00
C GLY A 850 10.39 -38.82 -5.93
N MET A 851 9.67 -39.57 -6.75
CA MET A 851 8.78 -39.05 -7.80
C MET A 851 7.28 -39.19 -7.48
N LEU A 852 6.93 -39.80 -6.33
CA LEU A 852 5.54 -40.14 -5.97
C LEU A 852 4.58 -38.95 -5.87
N PHE A 853 5.09 -37.78 -5.49
CA PHE A 853 4.29 -36.57 -5.29
C PHE A 853 4.43 -35.56 -6.44
N GLU A 854 5.06 -35.95 -7.56
CA GLU A 854 5.12 -35.13 -8.78
C GLU A 854 3.78 -35.23 -9.54
N ALA A 855 3.31 -34.12 -10.11
CA ALA A 855 2.09 -34.12 -10.90
C ALA A 855 2.25 -34.93 -12.20
N PHE A 856 1.20 -35.66 -12.61
CA PHE A 856 1.13 -36.46 -13.84
C PHE A 856 2.11 -37.63 -13.95
N ARG A 857 2.81 -38.00 -12.86
CA ARG A 857 3.70 -39.15 -12.83
C ARG A 857 2.97 -40.43 -12.39
N GLN A 858 3.20 -41.51 -13.13
CA GLN A 858 2.78 -42.87 -12.75
C GLN A 858 3.99 -43.79 -12.71
N LEU A 859 4.02 -44.69 -11.73
CA LEU A 859 5.09 -45.65 -11.55
C LEU A 859 4.80 -46.90 -12.42
N ASP A 860 5.69 -47.17 -13.38
CA ASP A 860 5.69 -48.28 -14.36
C ASP A 860 4.52 -48.34 -15.38
N GLY A 861 4.76 -47.83 -16.59
CA GLY A 861 3.91 -48.04 -17.78
C GLY A 861 4.03 -49.42 -18.45
N THR A 862 4.81 -50.35 -17.87
CA THR A 862 5.21 -51.61 -18.51
C THR A 862 5.20 -52.82 -17.55
N ALA A 863 4.05 -53.17 -16.97
CA ALA A 863 3.68 -54.56 -16.64
C ALA A 863 2.25 -54.60 -16.06
N ARG A 864 1.32 -55.24 -16.79
CA ARG A 864 -0.12 -55.42 -16.49
C ARG A 864 -0.96 -54.13 -16.54
N ARG A 865 -1.78 -54.01 -17.61
CA ARG A 865 -2.85 -53.00 -17.84
C ARG A 865 -4.00 -53.04 -16.78
N VAL A 866 -3.71 -53.29 -15.51
CA VAL A 866 -4.73 -53.61 -14.49
C VAL A 866 -5.06 -52.40 -13.59
N TYR A 867 -4.24 -51.34 -13.57
CA TYR A 867 -4.38 -50.26 -12.58
C TYR A 867 -4.42 -48.84 -13.18
N GLU A 868 -5.55 -48.44 -13.76
CA GLU A 868 -5.79 -47.07 -14.27
C GLU A 868 -5.76 -46.01 -13.14
N GLY A 869 -4.93 -44.96 -13.27
CA GLY A 869 -4.84 -43.84 -12.33
C GLY A 869 -4.53 -42.53 -13.07
N THR A 870 -4.61 -41.39 -12.38
CA THR A 870 -4.43 -40.05 -12.98
C THR A 870 -3.03 -39.48 -12.81
N GLY A 871 -2.26 -39.96 -11.82
CA GLY A 871 -0.99 -39.35 -11.41
C GLY A 871 -1.15 -37.99 -10.71
N LEU A 872 -2.39 -37.54 -10.43
CA LEU A 872 -2.67 -36.27 -9.76
C LEU A 872 -3.05 -36.43 -8.28
N GLY A 873 -3.60 -37.58 -7.88
CA GLY A 873 -4.16 -37.78 -6.54
C GLY A 873 -3.17 -37.51 -5.40
N LEU A 874 -1.96 -38.08 -5.45
CA LEU A 874 -0.94 -37.88 -4.41
C LEU A 874 -0.39 -36.44 -4.40
N HIS A 875 -0.20 -35.85 -5.57
CA HIS A 875 0.21 -34.45 -5.69
C HIS A 875 -0.83 -33.51 -5.06
N LEU A 876 -2.11 -33.73 -5.35
CA LEU A 876 -3.23 -33.00 -4.78
C LEU A 876 -3.30 -33.17 -3.25
N CYS A 877 -3.14 -34.40 -2.74
CA CYS A 877 -3.07 -34.65 -1.29
C CYS A 877 -1.97 -33.83 -0.62
N ARG A 878 -0.76 -33.80 -1.20
CA ARG A 878 0.36 -33.02 -0.66
C ARG A 878 0.02 -31.53 -0.60
N ARG A 879 -0.54 -30.96 -1.69
CA ARG A 879 -0.91 -29.55 -1.75
C ARG A 879 -2.03 -29.19 -0.76
N LEU A 880 -3.07 -30.02 -0.66
CA LEU A 880 -4.16 -29.83 0.30
C LEU A 880 -3.66 -29.89 1.75
N LEU A 881 -2.82 -30.87 2.08
CA LEU A 881 -2.22 -30.96 3.41
C LEU A 881 -1.34 -29.76 3.72
N THR A 882 -0.52 -29.29 2.76
CA THR A 882 0.27 -28.06 2.96
C THR A 882 -0.63 -26.85 3.27
N LEU A 883 -1.75 -26.69 2.57
CA LEU A 883 -2.73 -25.62 2.87
C LEU A 883 -3.36 -25.77 4.25
N MET A 884 -3.62 -27.01 4.68
CA MET A 884 -4.12 -27.34 6.03
C MET A 884 -3.01 -27.39 7.10
N ARG A 885 -1.78 -26.95 6.79
CA ARG A 885 -0.60 -26.98 7.68
C ARG A 885 -0.25 -28.39 8.20
N GLY A 886 -0.53 -29.39 7.38
CA GLY A 886 -0.20 -30.80 7.58
C GLY A 886 0.92 -31.29 6.67
N GLU A 887 1.40 -32.49 6.93
CA GLU A 887 2.45 -33.14 6.13
C GLU A 887 2.00 -34.52 5.65
N ILE A 888 2.65 -35.04 4.60
CA ILE A 888 2.45 -36.41 4.11
C ILE A 888 3.80 -37.09 3.92
N GLY A 889 3.87 -38.34 4.35
CA GLY A 889 5.02 -39.22 4.20
C GLY A 889 4.59 -40.60 3.72
N VAL A 890 5.56 -41.38 3.24
CA VAL A 890 5.36 -42.72 2.73
C VAL A 890 6.53 -43.61 3.13
N GLU A 891 6.21 -44.82 3.56
CA GLU A 891 7.14 -45.91 3.82
C GLU A 891 6.65 -47.11 3.00
N SER A 892 7.51 -47.72 2.19
CA SER A 892 7.11 -48.87 1.39
C SER A 892 8.29 -49.79 1.11
N GLU A 893 8.01 -51.09 1.05
CA GLU A 893 8.95 -52.11 0.61
C GLU A 893 8.30 -52.88 -0.55
N PHE A 894 9.01 -52.97 -1.67
CA PHE A 894 8.51 -53.64 -2.86
C PHE A 894 8.17 -55.11 -2.57
N GLY A 895 6.95 -55.52 -2.89
CA GLY A 895 6.38 -56.85 -2.62
C GLY A 895 5.78 -57.05 -1.23
N LYS A 896 5.90 -56.08 -0.30
CA LYS A 896 5.32 -56.16 1.05
C LYS A 896 4.21 -55.15 1.34
N GLY A 897 4.06 -54.12 0.49
CA GLY A 897 3.01 -53.12 0.57
C GLY A 897 3.52 -51.71 0.89
N SER A 898 2.59 -50.79 1.13
CA SER A 898 2.91 -49.37 1.38
C SER A 898 2.18 -48.85 2.62
N ARG A 899 2.78 -47.84 3.24
CA ARG A 899 2.23 -47.10 4.38
C ARG A 899 2.31 -45.62 4.07
N PHE A 900 1.16 -44.99 3.87
CA PHE A 900 1.04 -43.53 3.74
C PHE A 900 0.60 -42.95 5.07
N THR A 901 1.35 -41.97 5.56
CA THR A 901 1.06 -41.27 6.82
C THR A 901 0.89 -39.79 6.54
N PHE A 902 -0.20 -39.19 7.03
CA PHE A 902 -0.34 -37.74 7.03
C PHE A 902 -0.67 -37.18 8.41
N THR A 903 -0.34 -35.91 8.61
CA THR A 903 -0.58 -35.18 9.86
C THR A 903 -1.49 -33.98 9.64
N LEU A 904 -2.31 -33.65 10.63
CA LEU A 904 -3.13 -32.44 10.68
C LEU A 904 -2.99 -31.79 12.06
N PRO A 905 -2.88 -30.46 12.16
CA PRO A 905 -2.83 -29.77 13.45
C PRO A 905 -4.16 -29.92 14.21
N ARG A 906 -4.08 -30.05 15.53
CA ARG A 906 -5.22 -30.02 16.45
C ARG A 906 -5.22 -28.71 17.20
N HIS A 907 -6.19 -27.85 16.94
CA HIS A 907 -6.44 -26.70 17.80
C HIS A 907 -7.33 -27.13 18.97
N ASN A 908 -6.74 -27.26 20.17
CA ASN A 908 -7.50 -27.42 21.39
C ASN A 908 -8.23 -26.11 21.73
N ASN A 909 -9.52 -26.19 22.04
CA ASN A 909 -10.36 -25.09 22.54
C ASN A 909 -9.88 -24.55 23.89
N GLY A 910 -8.73 -23.89 23.93
CA GLY A 910 -8.13 -23.45 25.18
C GLY A 910 -6.91 -22.55 25.03
N GLN A 911 -6.99 -21.49 24.22
CA GLN A 911 -6.52 -20.13 24.54
C GLN A 911 -6.69 -19.21 23.31
N PRO A 912 -7.02 -17.92 23.51
CA PRO A 912 -7.45 -17.00 22.46
C PRO A 912 -6.38 -16.64 21.43
#